data_AF-A0A4Z1P809-F1
#
_entry.id   AF-A0A4Z1P809-F1
#
_cell.length_a   1.000
_cell.length_b   1.000
_cell.length_c   1.000
_cell.angle_alpha   90.00
_cell.angle_beta   90.00
_cell.angle_gamma   90.00
#
_symmetry.space_group_name_H-M   'P 1'
#
loop_
_entity.id
_entity.type
_entity.pdbx_description
1 polymer ?
#
loop_
_entity_poly.entity_id
_entity_poly.type
_entity_poly.pdbx_seq_one_letter_code
_entity_poly.pdbx_strand_id
1 'polypeptide(L)'
;MKPNMPGKLTSLIGSIRRKPTRAVDGRSEVAAGASDNKKTTIGQDVKHLGLKNAKFVATAITTLASGEPMDDKELLLENGVAMLQSLPLNSGLSQTVSDGFISMLWDDLPHPPPTVAGPTTRYRKHDGSGNNPWVPEMGKAGTPYSRSVPPVRPKGPNLPDVESVFEALLKREDGEFRKHPSGLNRLFFSFATMVIHECFQTMRGAGNEWINETSSYVDLSTLYGNTEKEQARVRTNEMGLIFPDVIASERIMMMPPGVVAVCIMFSRNHNHIAENLYSVNEDGKQDEDIFQLTRNINVGFFASVVLKDYVAAILNTPRANSEWSLDLGKEIKKMGKRVDRGSGNVVSVEFAVLYHWHAALSAADDKWMADMIHDTFPDLESLDDVTPKHFEKIMMDHGHKLMSKDAKFWTFGGIERQADGRFKDEDLAKIIKDCIEEPAHAFGPHGTPASLKVVDIMGQLQARNMFNVCTLNEFRAYLNLKPYENFQDWCEDAKTARAAELLYGHIDNMELYPGLMAECTKPAIAGSGVCPGQTTGRGILDDAVALVRGDRFLSYDFNANTLTQWGAAKLQSAAVPGAYGGVLPGLLFSGLPGAFTGTSSYALLPFYTPEASKRILTDNKVIAKYDTTRPADDLGIVSVQTQEGCKKVFEDRDNFVVMYQKAIRDCTAGHDFMIGWDSATRHDERSKILHKVFFEEGFEKNVSEFFRTNVKKLIEKNSLSFTKGRKSIDIVKGITNITPILWLAERFAIPLKTQETPRGLLTIHEAFTAYLVLFMYQSFNIIPKNEIKLKEGAMKAAEGLRAIFEAHLKTQVGGTKEKFVDWLEKGSAFEVGPHADRLYKALNDTKLPIGDLVGDCIGMGAPVAGNITQQASLLIDLFLSPGYEQYKTRITELAHLPEADSERELQGFVFEGMRHAGVVPGLPRVATRDITVIDGIRGPVHIKAGRTVLVATSKAAMDPIAFPNPEILNPHRPFSDYTVLGHGLHFCFGARLVGCSLAATLREIFKLKNIRRAKGRLGQFSITEDHLAGIKMRHYLDFAAKESPIPTSLTLEYDDDTVRLNGVNGAHSVGAKTGLYPEKVGVTTSPSTNGGGLGVFGSGGLNRNGVGVYDEKSVTPAEMCHDAKELPITTNGTNGVYV
;
A
#
# COMPACT_ATOMS: atom_id res chain seq x y z
N MET A 1 55.85 28.14 -29.06
CA MET A 1 56.45 29.48 -29.23
C MET A 1 57.13 29.86 -27.91
N LYS A 2 58.44 30.13 -27.92
CA LYS A 2 59.17 30.64 -26.74
C LYS A 2 58.63 32.01 -26.34
N PRO A 3 58.62 32.33 -25.04
CA PRO A 3 59.22 33.61 -24.66
C PRO A 3 60.06 33.60 -23.37
N ASN A 4 61.15 34.36 -23.47
CA ASN A 4 61.82 35.19 -22.46
C ASN A 4 62.51 34.55 -21.24
N MET A 5 63.82 34.31 -21.39
CA MET A 5 64.78 34.40 -20.28
C MET A 5 64.93 35.87 -19.82
N PRO A 6 64.80 36.19 -18.52
CA PRO A 6 65.23 37.48 -17.98
C PRO A 6 66.77 37.56 -17.86
N GLY A 7 67.32 38.74 -18.18
CA GLY A 7 68.75 39.01 -18.29
C GLY A 7 69.53 38.93 -16.97
N LYS A 8 70.83 38.61 -17.09
CA LYS A 8 71.84 38.42 -16.03
C LYS A 8 72.07 39.60 -15.07
N LEU A 9 71.40 40.74 -15.27
CA LEU A 9 71.55 41.93 -14.41
C LEU A 9 70.65 41.88 -13.16
N THR A 10 69.45 41.28 -13.27
CA THR A 10 68.51 41.09 -12.13
C THR A 10 69.01 40.06 -11.11
N SER A 11 69.81 39.08 -11.53
CA SER A 11 70.37 38.07 -10.62
C SER A 11 71.51 38.62 -9.74
N LEU A 12 72.23 39.65 -10.20
CA LEU A 12 73.35 40.24 -9.47
C LEU A 12 72.87 41.19 -8.34
N ILE A 13 71.73 41.87 -8.55
CA ILE A 13 71.12 42.75 -7.53
C ILE A 13 70.44 41.91 -6.42
N GLY A 14 69.89 40.74 -6.76
CA GLY A 14 69.33 39.80 -5.80
C GLY A 14 70.37 39.12 -4.90
N SER A 15 71.60 38.89 -5.39
CA SER A 15 72.67 38.29 -4.59
C SER A 15 73.27 39.25 -3.55
N ILE A 16 73.27 40.56 -3.81
CA ILE A 16 73.81 41.58 -2.88
C ILE A 16 72.82 41.88 -1.73
N ARG A 17 71.52 41.58 -1.89
CA ARG A 17 70.47 41.79 -0.87
C ARG A 17 70.14 40.55 -0.02
N ARG A 18 70.82 39.41 -0.20
CA ARG A 18 70.59 38.20 0.62
C ARG A 18 71.22 38.35 2.00
N LYS A 19 70.41 38.21 3.07
CA LYS A 19 70.93 38.07 4.44
C LYS A 19 71.73 36.76 4.57
N PRO A 20 72.79 36.70 5.40
CA PRO A 20 73.55 35.47 5.63
C PRO A 20 72.65 34.35 6.14
N THR A 21 72.94 33.11 5.74
CA THR A 21 72.26 31.92 6.22
C THR A 21 72.50 31.73 7.72
N ARG A 22 71.47 31.31 8.48
CA ARG A 22 71.56 31.01 9.92
C ARG A 22 71.92 29.55 10.21
N ALA A 23 72.21 28.75 9.18
CA ALA A 23 72.65 27.37 9.32
C ALA A 23 74.14 27.31 9.68
N VAL A 24 74.48 26.48 10.66
CA VAL A 24 75.84 26.36 11.24
C VAL A 24 76.87 25.82 10.22
N ASP A 25 76.42 25.21 9.13
CA ASP A 25 77.26 24.63 8.06
C ASP A 25 77.34 25.48 6.77
N GLY A 26 76.73 26.67 6.74
CA GLY A 26 76.83 27.60 5.62
C GLY A 26 76.11 27.20 4.32
N ARG A 27 75.28 26.15 4.32
CA ARG A 27 74.50 25.75 3.12
C ARG A 27 73.28 26.65 2.92
N SER A 28 72.92 26.97 1.67
CA SER A 28 71.66 27.64 1.34
C SER A 28 70.49 26.65 1.45
N GLU A 29 69.30 27.08 1.89
CA GLU A 29 68.10 26.21 2.06
C GLU A 29 67.75 25.38 0.81
N VAL A 30 68.09 25.85 -0.40
CA VAL A 30 67.90 25.12 -1.67
C VAL A 30 68.77 23.86 -1.77
N ALA A 31 69.93 23.83 -1.09
CA ALA A 31 70.84 22.67 -1.06
C ALA A 31 70.42 21.60 -0.03
N ALA A 32 69.35 21.83 0.75
CA ALA A 32 68.77 20.88 1.68
C ALA A 32 67.50 20.18 1.14
N GLY A 33 67.19 20.34 -0.15
CA GLY A 33 66.04 19.68 -0.79
C GLY A 33 64.68 20.34 -0.54
N ALA A 34 64.64 21.54 0.04
CA ALA A 34 63.39 22.28 0.21
C ALA A 34 62.98 22.96 -1.11
N SER A 35 61.83 22.55 -1.68
CA SER A 35 61.17 23.26 -2.78
C SER A 35 60.69 24.64 -2.32
N ASP A 36 60.83 25.67 -3.16
CA ASP A 36 60.36 27.04 -2.89
C ASP A 36 58.81 27.06 -2.86
N ASN A 37 58.23 26.81 -1.68
CA ASN A 37 56.79 26.65 -1.43
C ASN A 37 56.02 27.99 -1.38
N LYS A 38 56.48 29.03 -2.08
CA LYS A 38 55.73 30.29 -2.17
C LYS A 38 54.48 30.08 -3.03
N LYS A 39 53.34 29.89 -2.37
CA LYS A 39 52.02 29.82 -3.00
C LYS A 39 51.74 31.13 -3.74
N THR A 40 51.30 31.02 -5.00
CA THR A 40 50.75 32.18 -5.72
C THR A 40 49.42 32.58 -5.09
N THR A 41 49.08 33.87 -5.16
CA THR A 41 47.78 34.37 -4.65
C THR A 41 46.66 34.03 -5.64
N ILE A 42 45.44 33.82 -5.15
CA ILE A 42 44.25 33.52 -5.98
C ILE A 42 44.11 34.55 -7.13
N GLY A 43 44.38 35.83 -6.86
CA GLY A 43 44.31 36.90 -7.87
C GLY A 43 45.42 36.86 -8.94
N GLN A 44 46.56 36.22 -8.67
CA GLN A 44 47.60 35.97 -9.67
C GLN A 44 47.25 34.77 -10.55
N ASP A 45 46.68 33.72 -9.96
CA ASP A 45 46.30 32.50 -10.69
C ASP A 45 45.11 32.73 -11.63
N VAL A 46 44.13 33.55 -11.23
CA VAL A 46 42.99 33.93 -12.09
C VAL A 46 43.42 34.69 -13.34
N LYS A 47 44.52 35.47 -13.29
CA LYS A 47 45.06 36.15 -14.48
C LYS A 47 45.75 35.21 -15.46
N HIS A 48 46.08 34.00 -15.03
CA HIS A 48 46.68 32.95 -15.87
C HIS A 48 45.65 31.94 -16.41
N LEU A 49 44.40 31.98 -15.93
CA LEU A 49 43.31 31.17 -16.44
C LEU A 49 42.82 31.72 -17.80
N GLY A 50 42.86 30.88 -18.84
CA GLY A 50 42.25 31.22 -20.13
C GLY A 50 40.72 31.37 -20.03
N LEU A 51 40.11 32.12 -20.96
CA LEU A 51 38.66 32.41 -21.02
C LEU A 51 37.76 31.16 -20.86
N LYS A 52 38.20 30.01 -21.42
CA LYS A 52 37.49 28.73 -21.32
C LYS A 52 37.39 28.22 -19.87
N ASN A 53 38.49 28.30 -19.12
CA ASN A 53 38.56 27.81 -17.74
C ASN A 53 37.87 28.78 -16.77
N ALA A 54 37.92 30.09 -17.03
CA ALA A 54 37.17 31.09 -16.24
C ALA A 54 35.64 30.91 -16.41
N LYS A 55 35.18 30.64 -17.63
CA LYS A 55 33.77 30.32 -17.91
C LYS A 55 33.34 29.02 -17.24
N PHE A 56 34.19 27.99 -17.27
CA PHE A 56 33.97 26.73 -16.57
C PHE A 56 33.80 26.94 -15.05
N VAL A 57 34.68 27.71 -14.39
CA VAL A 57 34.56 27.99 -12.95
C VAL A 57 33.24 28.70 -12.62
N ALA A 58 32.81 29.65 -13.44
CA ALA A 58 31.52 30.32 -13.24
C ALA A 58 30.33 29.36 -13.38
N THR A 59 30.36 28.47 -14.38
CA THR A 59 29.32 27.44 -14.58
C THR A 59 29.35 26.39 -13.45
N ALA A 60 30.52 25.89 -13.05
CA ALA A 60 30.65 24.91 -11.98
C ALA A 60 30.18 25.45 -10.62
N ILE A 61 30.52 26.70 -10.27
CA ILE A 61 30.05 27.33 -9.03
C ILE A 61 28.53 27.51 -9.04
N THR A 62 27.96 27.94 -10.17
CA THR A 62 26.50 28.12 -10.29
C THR A 62 25.76 26.80 -10.22
N THR A 63 26.25 25.75 -10.88
CA THR A 63 25.68 24.40 -10.78
C THR A 63 25.79 23.82 -9.36
N LEU A 64 26.95 23.96 -8.70
CA LEU A 64 27.14 23.51 -7.31
C LEU A 64 26.26 24.26 -6.31
N ALA A 65 26.12 25.58 -6.49
CA ALA A 65 25.22 26.39 -5.67
C ALA A 65 23.74 26.06 -5.89
N SER A 66 23.37 25.61 -7.10
CA SER A 66 21.99 25.27 -7.43
C SER A 66 21.49 23.99 -6.74
N GLY A 67 22.38 23.01 -6.51
CA GLY A 67 22.00 21.70 -5.96
C GLY A 67 21.19 20.83 -6.92
N GLU A 68 21.01 21.24 -8.18
CA GLU A 68 20.32 20.49 -9.23
C GLU A 68 21.17 19.31 -9.75
N PRO A 69 20.54 18.25 -10.28
CA PRO A 69 21.25 17.16 -10.94
C PRO A 69 22.15 17.67 -12.08
N MET A 70 23.39 17.20 -12.11
CA MET A 70 24.34 17.51 -13.17
C MET A 70 24.08 16.63 -14.40
N ASP A 71 24.01 17.22 -15.61
CA ASP A 71 24.03 16.45 -16.86
C ASP A 71 25.48 16.04 -17.16
N ASP A 72 25.77 14.75 -17.02
CA ASP A 72 27.11 14.19 -17.24
C ASP A 72 27.57 14.35 -18.69
N LYS A 73 26.64 14.53 -19.64
CA LYS A 73 26.95 14.82 -21.05
C LYS A 73 27.58 16.19 -21.27
N GLU A 74 27.47 17.10 -20.30
CA GLU A 74 28.15 18.40 -20.34
C GLU A 74 29.63 18.33 -19.92
N LEU A 75 30.10 17.17 -19.45
CA LEU A 75 31.50 16.90 -19.09
C LEU A 75 32.08 17.89 -18.06
N LEU A 76 31.26 18.38 -17.13
CA LEU A 76 31.68 19.37 -16.14
C LEU A 76 32.78 18.80 -15.21
N LEU A 77 32.67 17.52 -14.83
CA LEU A 77 33.67 16.82 -14.02
C LEU A 77 35.03 16.79 -14.74
N GLU A 78 35.04 16.35 -16.00
CA GLU A 78 36.23 16.20 -16.84
C GLU A 78 36.86 17.55 -17.14
N ASN A 79 36.05 18.57 -17.41
CA ASN A 79 36.53 19.95 -17.63
C ASN A 79 37.18 20.52 -16.36
N GLY A 80 36.67 20.19 -15.17
CA GLY A 80 37.26 20.58 -13.88
C GLY A 80 38.59 19.90 -13.59
N VAL A 81 38.67 18.58 -13.83
CA VAL A 81 39.92 17.83 -13.72
C VAL A 81 40.96 18.34 -14.72
N ALA A 82 40.58 18.57 -15.97
CA ALA A 82 41.46 19.14 -16.99
C ALA A 82 41.98 20.54 -16.62
N MET A 83 41.14 21.36 -15.98
CA MET A 83 41.56 22.66 -15.44
C MET A 83 42.58 22.49 -14.32
N LEU A 84 42.32 21.61 -13.33
CA LEU A 84 43.25 21.33 -12.23
C LEU A 84 44.61 20.83 -12.74
N GLN A 85 44.62 19.97 -13.76
CA GLN A 85 45.83 19.50 -14.43
C GLN A 85 46.63 20.62 -15.12
N SER A 86 45.98 21.73 -15.49
CA SER A 86 46.61 22.86 -16.18
C SER A 86 47.22 23.91 -15.25
N LEU A 87 46.96 23.85 -13.93
CA LEU A 87 47.45 24.81 -12.96
C LEU A 87 48.85 24.44 -12.42
N PRO A 88 49.72 25.42 -12.11
CA PRO A 88 51.03 25.17 -11.51
C PRO A 88 50.93 24.44 -10.16
N LEU A 89 51.89 23.56 -9.84
CA LEU A 89 51.92 22.78 -8.59
C LEU A 89 51.98 23.65 -7.31
N ASN A 90 52.43 24.91 -7.42
CA ASN A 90 52.48 25.88 -6.33
C ASN A 90 51.28 26.87 -6.33
N SER A 91 50.22 26.58 -7.08
CA SER A 91 49.03 27.43 -7.19
C SER A 91 48.14 27.35 -5.94
N GLY A 92 47.89 28.49 -5.30
CA GLY A 92 46.92 28.59 -4.19
C GLY A 92 45.47 28.36 -4.64
N LEU A 93 45.16 28.71 -5.90
CA LEU A 93 43.89 28.41 -6.54
C LEU A 93 43.72 26.90 -6.78
N SER A 94 44.76 26.20 -7.25
CA SER A 94 44.74 24.75 -7.46
C SER A 94 44.40 23.99 -6.19
N GLN A 95 45.01 24.37 -5.05
CA GLN A 95 44.69 23.75 -3.76
C GLN A 95 43.24 24.01 -3.34
N THR A 96 42.78 25.26 -3.40
CA THR A 96 41.41 25.61 -2.98
C THR A 96 40.35 24.90 -3.83
N VAL A 97 40.56 24.85 -5.14
CA VAL A 97 39.65 24.14 -6.06
C VAL A 97 39.73 22.63 -5.86
N SER A 98 40.92 22.07 -5.61
CA SER A 98 41.09 20.64 -5.33
C SER A 98 40.43 20.23 -4.02
N ASP A 99 40.61 21.00 -2.94
CA ASP A 99 40.01 20.74 -1.63
C ASP A 99 38.47 20.81 -1.72
N GLY A 100 37.94 21.81 -2.44
CA GLY A 100 36.50 21.93 -2.71
C GLY A 100 35.97 20.77 -3.58
N PHE A 101 36.73 20.34 -4.58
CA PHE A 101 36.40 19.21 -5.43
C PHE A 101 36.40 17.88 -4.67
N ILE A 102 37.41 17.63 -3.82
CA ILE A 102 37.47 16.46 -2.94
C ILE A 102 36.32 16.48 -1.94
N SER A 103 36.01 17.65 -1.35
CA SER A 103 34.89 17.80 -0.40
C SER A 103 33.56 17.47 -1.06
N MET A 104 33.35 17.94 -2.30
CA MET A 104 32.16 17.59 -3.10
C MET A 104 32.07 16.08 -3.33
N LEU A 105 33.14 15.44 -3.82
CA LEU A 105 33.15 13.98 -4.05
C LEU A 105 32.99 13.16 -2.76
N TRP A 106 33.51 13.66 -1.63
CA TRP A 106 33.35 13.05 -0.32
C TRP A 106 31.91 13.18 0.18
N ASP A 107 31.31 14.37 0.08
CA ASP A 107 29.94 14.66 0.53
C ASP A 107 28.87 13.99 -0.38
N ASP A 108 29.23 13.58 -1.61
CA ASP A 108 28.36 12.81 -2.51
C ASP A 108 28.01 11.41 -1.96
N LEU A 109 28.89 10.83 -1.13
CA LEU A 109 28.75 9.52 -0.52
C LEU A 109 28.57 9.61 1.01
N PRO A 110 27.70 8.78 1.61
CA PRO A 110 27.56 8.73 3.06
C PRO A 110 28.73 7.99 3.73
N HIS A 111 29.18 8.51 4.87
CA HIS A 111 30.30 7.95 5.64
C HIS A 111 29.95 7.88 7.15
N PRO A 112 29.75 6.70 7.75
CA PRO A 112 29.76 5.37 7.12
C PRO A 112 28.52 5.14 6.21
N PRO A 113 28.52 4.09 5.38
CA PRO A 113 27.33 3.72 4.60
C PRO A 113 26.11 3.48 5.50
N PRO A 114 24.90 3.94 5.14
CA PRO A 114 23.72 3.87 6.00
C PRO A 114 23.12 2.46 6.11
N THR A 115 23.45 1.56 5.18
CA THR A 115 22.99 0.18 5.17
C THR A 115 24.04 -0.72 4.53
N VAL A 116 23.91 -2.04 4.72
CA VAL A 116 24.76 -3.05 4.09
C VAL A 116 23.91 -4.04 3.31
N ALA A 117 24.45 -4.55 2.20
CA ALA A 117 23.79 -5.58 1.41
C ALA A 117 23.96 -6.95 2.09
N GLY A 118 22.86 -7.62 2.44
CA GLY A 118 22.88 -8.95 3.02
C GLY A 118 21.53 -9.38 3.58
N PRO A 119 21.34 -10.68 3.89
CA PRO A 119 20.09 -11.18 4.44
C PRO A 119 19.79 -10.63 5.84
N THR A 120 20.83 -10.31 6.63
CA THR A 120 20.70 -9.83 8.01
C THR A 120 20.16 -8.41 8.13
N THR A 121 20.12 -7.63 7.06
CA THR A 121 19.63 -6.24 7.05
C THR A 121 18.25 -6.07 6.46
N ARG A 122 17.64 -7.14 5.92
CA ARG A 122 16.34 -7.06 5.26
C ARG A 122 15.17 -6.92 6.23
N TYR A 123 15.33 -7.41 7.45
CA TYR A 123 14.24 -7.54 8.43
C TYR A 123 14.49 -6.78 9.71
N ARG A 124 13.40 -6.28 10.29
CA ARG A 124 13.38 -5.76 11.66
C ARG A 124 13.49 -6.93 12.63
N LYS A 125 14.40 -6.85 13.61
CA LYS A 125 14.40 -7.78 14.74
C LYS A 125 13.20 -7.53 15.64
N HIS A 126 12.81 -8.52 16.44
CA HIS A 126 11.65 -8.40 17.35
C HIS A 126 11.87 -7.32 18.42
N ASP A 127 13.10 -7.12 18.87
CA ASP A 127 13.48 -6.15 19.91
C ASP A 127 13.94 -4.79 19.36
N GLY A 128 13.85 -4.58 18.04
CA GLY A 128 14.34 -3.37 17.37
C GLY A 128 15.86 -3.25 17.21
N SER A 129 16.65 -4.22 17.70
CA SER A 129 18.11 -4.21 17.52
C SER A 129 18.52 -4.32 16.04
N GLY A 130 19.71 -3.80 15.71
CA GLY A 130 20.25 -3.84 14.35
C GLY A 130 19.59 -2.86 13.37
N ASN A 131 18.73 -1.94 13.83
CA ASN A 131 18.22 -0.85 13.00
C ASN A 131 19.38 0.02 12.48
N ASN A 132 20.25 0.46 13.39
CA ASN A 132 21.55 1.03 13.05
C ASN A 132 22.60 -0.11 12.90
N PRO A 133 23.18 -0.33 11.71
CA PRO A 133 24.15 -1.41 11.48
C PRO A 133 25.46 -1.25 12.26
N TRP A 134 25.81 -0.01 12.64
CA TRP A 134 27.07 0.34 13.30
C TRP A 134 26.93 0.42 14.82
N VAL A 135 25.71 0.62 15.33
CA VAL A 135 25.39 0.59 16.76
C VAL A 135 24.16 -0.29 16.99
N PRO A 136 24.30 -1.64 16.94
CA PRO A 136 23.16 -2.55 16.91
C PRO A 136 22.21 -2.49 18.11
N GLU A 137 22.69 -2.07 19.28
CA GLU A 137 21.87 -1.95 20.50
C GLU A 137 21.09 -0.63 20.58
N MET A 138 21.31 0.31 19.64
CA MET A 138 20.64 1.60 19.64
C MET A 138 19.14 1.44 19.44
N GLY A 139 18.36 1.87 20.43
CA GLY A 139 16.89 1.84 20.40
C GLY A 139 16.28 0.46 20.66
N LYS A 140 17.07 -0.51 21.12
CA LYS A 140 16.61 -1.86 21.44
C LYS A 140 15.69 -1.88 22.67
N ALA A 141 14.66 -2.71 22.64
CA ALA A 141 13.80 -2.99 23.78
C ALA A 141 14.59 -3.57 24.98
N GLY A 142 14.16 -3.25 26.20
CA GLY A 142 14.83 -3.64 27.43
C GLY A 142 16.10 -2.84 27.74
N THR A 143 16.26 -1.65 27.15
CA THR A 143 17.40 -0.75 27.41
C THR A 143 16.96 0.56 28.06
N PRO A 144 17.86 1.30 28.75
CA PRO A 144 17.51 2.57 29.38
C PRO A 144 16.99 3.62 28.40
N TYR A 145 16.03 4.44 28.85
CA TYR A 145 15.68 5.68 28.16
C TYR A 145 16.90 6.61 28.03
N SER A 146 16.93 7.41 26.96
CA SER A 146 17.91 8.48 26.83
C SER A 146 17.51 9.71 27.67
N ARG A 147 18.41 10.68 27.78
CA ARG A 147 18.15 12.00 28.35
C ARG A 147 18.56 13.05 27.36
N SER A 148 17.61 13.89 26.96
CA SER A 148 17.88 14.99 26.03
C SER A 148 18.27 16.27 26.75
N VAL A 149 17.76 16.51 27.95
CA VAL A 149 17.95 17.78 28.67
C VAL A 149 18.56 17.53 30.05
N PRO A 150 19.75 18.08 30.34
CA PRO A 150 20.33 17.98 31.66
C PRO A 150 19.54 18.85 32.66
N PRO A 151 19.14 18.34 33.84
CA PRO A 151 18.52 19.13 34.90
C PRO A 151 19.61 19.94 35.61
N VAL A 152 19.90 21.15 35.13
CA VAL A 152 21.01 21.98 35.63
C VAL A 152 20.58 22.86 36.80
N ARG A 153 19.29 23.15 36.94
CA ARG A 153 18.74 23.91 38.05
C ARG A 153 18.64 23.05 39.33
N PRO A 154 19.20 23.50 40.46
CA PRO A 154 19.01 22.81 41.74
C PRO A 154 17.54 22.76 42.12
N LYS A 155 17.04 21.57 42.47
CA LYS A 155 15.69 21.40 43.03
C LYS A 155 15.71 21.87 44.49
N GLY A 156 14.64 22.55 44.90
CA GLY A 156 14.44 22.90 46.31
C GLY A 156 14.36 21.63 47.18
N PRO A 157 14.76 21.70 48.46
CA PRO A 157 14.70 20.54 49.35
C PRO A 157 13.26 20.10 49.65
N ASN A 158 12.29 21.01 49.50
CA ASN A 158 10.88 20.78 49.75
C ASN A 158 10.09 21.09 48.47
N LEU A 159 9.86 20.07 47.64
CA LEU A 159 8.95 20.19 46.49
C LEU A 159 7.51 20.06 46.97
N PRO A 160 6.52 20.68 46.27
CA PRO A 160 5.12 20.53 46.63
C PRO A 160 4.70 19.06 46.56
N ASP A 161 3.75 18.70 47.42
CA ASP A 161 3.12 17.39 47.41
C ASP A 161 2.40 17.15 46.06
N VAL A 162 2.59 15.97 45.47
CA VAL A 162 2.12 15.66 44.11
C VAL A 162 0.60 15.54 44.01
N GLU A 163 -0.06 15.18 45.11
CA GLU A 163 -1.52 15.12 45.19
C GLU A 163 -2.10 16.54 45.26
N SER A 164 -1.48 17.41 46.07
CA SER A 164 -1.80 18.84 46.11
C SER A 164 -1.63 19.51 44.73
N VAL A 165 -0.57 19.15 43.99
CA VAL A 165 -0.36 19.62 42.61
C VAL A 165 -1.46 19.12 41.67
N PHE A 166 -1.84 17.84 41.77
CA PHE A 166 -2.93 17.28 40.96
C PHE A 166 -4.25 17.99 41.22
N GLU A 167 -4.65 18.14 42.49
CA GLU A 167 -5.92 18.78 42.85
C GLU A 167 -5.95 20.25 42.42
N ALA A 168 -4.85 20.98 42.62
CA ALA A 168 -4.80 22.40 42.34
C ALA A 168 -4.67 22.75 40.85
N LEU A 169 -4.07 21.88 40.03
CA LEU A 169 -3.71 22.22 38.63
C LEU A 169 -4.31 21.28 37.58
N LEU A 170 -4.52 19.99 37.89
CA LEU A 170 -4.77 18.94 36.90
C LEU A 170 -6.19 18.36 36.96
N LYS A 171 -6.75 18.21 38.17
CA LYS A 171 -8.05 17.59 38.40
C LYS A 171 -9.15 18.31 37.63
N ARG A 172 -9.88 17.55 36.81
CA ARG A 172 -11.12 17.98 36.17
C ARG A 172 -12.23 18.01 37.22
N GLU A 173 -12.93 19.13 37.29
CA GLU A 173 -14.07 19.31 38.20
C GLU A 173 -15.21 18.36 37.82
N ASP A 174 -15.93 17.87 38.82
CA ASP A 174 -17.02 16.91 38.62
C ASP A 174 -18.13 17.50 37.75
N GLY A 175 -18.52 16.76 36.72
CA GLY A 175 -19.54 17.20 35.75
C GLY A 175 -19.05 18.20 34.71
N GLU A 176 -17.80 18.68 34.77
CA GLU A 176 -17.22 19.53 33.73
C GLU A 176 -16.57 18.67 32.62
N PHE A 177 -17.03 18.85 31.37
CA PHE A 177 -16.41 18.24 30.20
C PHE A 177 -16.29 19.24 29.06
N ARG A 178 -15.05 19.68 28.77
CA ARG A 178 -14.75 20.58 27.66
C ARG A 178 -14.46 19.75 26.40
N LYS A 179 -15.38 19.77 25.43
CA LYS A 179 -15.16 19.09 24.15
C LYS A 179 -13.91 19.65 23.45
N HIS A 180 -13.15 18.77 22.81
CA HIS A 180 -11.95 19.15 22.07
C HIS A 180 -12.27 20.24 21.03
N PRO A 181 -11.53 21.37 20.98
CA PRO A 181 -11.91 22.54 20.18
C PRO A 181 -11.90 22.29 18.66
N SER A 182 -10.98 21.45 18.17
CA SER A 182 -10.98 20.97 16.78
C SER A 182 -11.94 19.81 16.53
N GLY A 183 -12.80 19.43 17.47
CA GLY A 183 -13.74 18.32 17.34
C GLY A 183 -13.08 16.97 17.06
N LEU A 184 -11.84 16.76 17.53
CA LEU A 184 -11.21 15.45 17.55
C LEU A 184 -11.96 14.54 18.52
N ASN A 185 -12.02 13.26 18.19
CA ASN A 185 -12.83 12.27 18.87
C ASN A 185 -12.00 11.25 19.65
N ARG A 186 -12.69 10.34 20.34
CA ARG A 186 -12.09 9.24 21.08
C ARG A 186 -11.24 8.32 20.21
N LEU A 187 -11.61 8.11 18.94
CA LEU A 187 -10.82 7.26 18.04
C LEU A 187 -9.43 7.84 17.75
N PHE A 188 -9.30 9.17 17.62
CA PHE A 188 -8.00 9.83 17.48
C PHE A 188 -7.09 9.54 18.68
N PHE A 189 -7.60 9.66 19.90
CA PHE A 189 -6.82 9.38 21.11
C PHE A 189 -6.62 7.88 21.33
N SER A 190 -7.52 7.02 20.85
CA SER A 190 -7.30 5.56 20.82
C SER A 190 -6.10 5.20 19.94
N PHE A 191 -6.00 5.82 18.76
CA PHE A 191 -4.83 5.68 17.88
C PHE A 191 -3.57 6.29 18.51
N ALA A 192 -3.68 7.46 19.17
CA ALA A 192 -2.58 8.08 19.91
C ALA A 192 -2.02 7.15 20.99
N THR A 193 -2.87 6.50 21.79
CA THR A 193 -2.47 5.52 22.81
C THR A 193 -1.68 4.37 22.18
N MET A 194 -2.09 3.88 21.01
CA MET A 194 -1.33 2.86 20.29
C MET A 194 0.06 3.38 19.88
N VAL A 195 0.16 4.57 19.28
CA VAL A 195 1.44 5.20 18.90
C VAL A 195 2.36 5.41 20.10
N ILE A 196 1.81 5.81 21.25
CA ILE A 196 2.58 6.01 22.49
C ILE A 196 3.16 4.67 22.96
N HIS A 197 2.38 3.61 22.96
CA HIS A 197 2.83 2.29 23.43
C HIS A 197 3.76 1.54 22.48
N GLU A 198 3.91 2.01 21.24
CA GLU A 198 4.96 1.54 20.34
C GLU A 198 6.36 1.94 20.84
N CYS A 199 6.49 3.14 21.41
CA CYS A 199 7.79 3.70 21.76
C CYS A 199 8.03 3.85 23.27
N PHE A 200 6.98 3.80 24.09
CA PHE A 200 7.08 4.03 25.54
C PHE A 200 6.39 2.92 26.35
N GLN A 201 7.21 2.10 27.01
CA GLN A 201 6.75 1.16 28.02
C GLN A 201 7.81 1.02 29.11
N THR A 202 7.63 1.73 30.21
CA THR A 202 8.56 1.63 31.33
C THR A 202 8.44 0.30 32.06
N MET A 203 9.57 -0.34 32.33
CA MET A 203 9.64 -1.57 33.11
C MET A 203 8.99 -1.39 34.48
N ARG A 204 8.22 -2.41 34.88
CA ARG A 204 7.50 -2.42 36.17
C ARG A 204 8.34 -3.12 37.24
N GLY A 205 8.22 -2.65 38.49
CA GLY A 205 8.91 -3.21 39.65
C GLY A 205 10.03 -2.32 40.17
N ALA A 206 10.25 -2.38 41.49
CA ALA A 206 11.12 -1.44 42.20
C ALA A 206 12.57 -1.48 41.70
N GLY A 207 13.08 -0.35 41.24
CA GLY A 207 14.49 -0.13 40.94
C GLY A 207 14.91 -0.46 39.51
N ASN A 208 14.01 -0.44 38.53
CA ASN A 208 14.33 -0.56 37.10
C ASN A 208 13.49 0.35 36.20
N GLU A 209 12.75 1.30 36.77
CA GLU A 209 11.77 2.14 36.09
C GLU A 209 12.42 3.21 35.17
N TRP A 210 13.70 3.07 34.85
CA TRP A 210 14.41 3.80 33.78
C TRP A 210 14.61 2.98 32.50
N ILE A 211 14.22 1.70 32.51
CA ILE A 211 14.29 0.80 31.36
C ILE A 211 13.03 0.92 30.52
N ASN A 212 13.19 1.06 29.21
CA ASN A 212 12.13 0.97 28.22
C ASN A 212 12.01 -0.47 27.73
N GLU A 213 10.87 -1.13 27.96
CA GLU A 213 10.58 -2.50 27.51
C GLU A 213 10.15 -2.59 26.05
N THR A 214 9.90 -1.47 25.39
CA THR A 214 9.64 -1.44 23.94
C THR A 214 10.82 -0.88 23.17
N SER A 215 10.88 -1.20 21.88
CA SER A 215 11.87 -0.59 20.99
C SER A 215 11.62 0.91 20.87
N SER A 216 12.66 1.68 20.57
CA SER A 216 12.56 3.14 20.32
C SER A 216 12.10 3.45 18.89
N TYR A 217 11.51 2.49 18.20
CA TYR A 217 11.09 2.58 16.80
C TYR A 217 9.59 2.37 16.65
N VAL A 218 9.04 2.87 15.56
CA VAL A 218 7.64 2.70 15.17
C VAL A 218 7.56 1.43 14.32
N ASP A 219 7.49 0.25 14.96
CA ASP A 219 7.71 -1.06 14.33
C ASP A 219 6.59 -2.10 14.53
N LEU A 220 5.42 -1.63 14.96
CA LEU A 220 4.23 -2.40 15.33
C LEU A 220 4.52 -3.45 16.41
N SER A 221 5.43 -3.16 17.36
CA SER A 221 5.72 -4.05 18.49
C SER A 221 4.49 -4.30 19.36
N THR A 222 3.51 -3.39 19.39
CA THR A 222 2.24 -3.65 20.07
C THR A 222 1.50 -4.86 19.48
N LEU A 223 1.60 -5.07 18.17
CA LEU A 223 1.04 -6.21 17.45
C LEU A 223 1.97 -7.43 17.44
N TYR A 224 3.27 -7.23 17.19
CA TYR A 224 4.23 -8.31 16.94
C TYR A 224 5.10 -8.71 18.14
N GLY A 225 5.08 -7.95 19.23
CA GLY A 225 5.90 -8.17 20.42
C GLY A 225 7.27 -7.51 20.33
N ASN A 226 7.87 -7.29 21.51
CA ASN A 226 9.21 -6.72 21.70
C ASN A 226 10.29 -7.78 21.99
N THR A 227 9.88 -9.04 22.15
CA THR A 227 10.79 -10.15 22.44
C THR A 227 10.54 -11.33 21.51
N GLU A 228 11.52 -12.23 21.39
CA GLU A 228 11.38 -13.47 20.62
C GLU A 228 10.17 -14.31 21.07
N LYS A 229 9.94 -14.38 22.38
CA LYS A 229 8.81 -15.11 22.98
C LYS A 229 7.47 -14.49 22.59
N GLU A 230 7.37 -13.17 22.64
CA GLU A 230 6.13 -12.46 22.29
C GLU A 230 5.83 -12.54 20.78
N GLN A 231 6.87 -12.51 19.95
CA GLN A 231 6.71 -12.69 18.51
C GLN A 231 6.26 -14.10 18.16
N ALA A 232 6.81 -15.13 18.80
CA ALA A 232 6.33 -16.51 18.62
C ALA A 232 4.87 -16.68 19.07
N ARG A 233 4.42 -15.96 20.11
CA ARG A 233 3.07 -16.04 20.68
C ARG A 233 1.96 -15.68 19.67
N VAL A 234 2.22 -14.80 18.71
CA VAL A 234 1.20 -14.33 17.75
C VAL A 234 1.20 -15.11 16.43
N ARG A 235 2.27 -15.85 16.13
CA ARG A 235 2.46 -16.50 14.83
C ARG A 235 1.77 -17.86 14.75
N THR A 236 1.22 -18.14 13.56
CA THR A 236 0.77 -19.49 13.20
C THR A 236 1.94 -20.38 12.77
N ASN A 237 3.04 -19.78 12.30
CA ASN A 237 4.16 -20.42 11.60
C ASN A 237 3.75 -21.12 10.29
N GLU A 238 2.63 -20.68 9.70
CA GLU A 238 2.15 -21.12 8.40
C GLU A 238 1.90 -19.92 7.48
N MET A 239 2.49 -19.95 6.28
CA MET A 239 2.32 -18.92 5.22
C MET A 239 2.65 -17.48 5.67
N GLY A 240 3.43 -17.31 6.73
CA GLY A 240 3.77 -16.03 7.32
C GLY A 240 2.62 -15.37 8.09
N LEU A 241 1.55 -16.11 8.43
CA LEU A 241 0.34 -15.57 9.07
C LEU A 241 0.48 -15.45 10.60
N ILE A 242 -0.29 -14.53 11.17
CA ILE A 242 -0.59 -14.44 12.61
C ILE A 242 -1.99 -14.98 12.91
N PHE A 243 -2.24 -15.37 14.16
CA PHE A 243 -3.58 -15.80 14.57
C PHE A 243 -4.61 -14.68 14.32
N PRO A 244 -5.85 -15.00 13.88
CA PRO A 244 -6.85 -13.98 13.58
C PRO A 244 -7.13 -13.05 14.78
N ASP A 245 -7.11 -11.74 14.54
CA ASP A 245 -7.34 -10.68 15.54
C ASP A 245 -6.48 -10.83 16.82
N VAL A 246 -5.28 -11.39 16.69
CA VAL A 246 -4.33 -11.50 17.80
C VAL A 246 -3.53 -10.21 17.94
N ILE A 247 -3.14 -9.90 19.18
CA ILE A 247 -2.28 -8.78 19.55
C ILE A 247 -1.21 -9.33 20.52
N ALA A 248 0.04 -8.91 20.35
CA ALA A 248 1.10 -9.32 21.27
C ALA A 248 1.01 -8.57 22.60
N SER A 249 0.78 -7.26 22.61
CA SER A 249 0.85 -6.46 23.83
C SER A 249 -0.30 -6.73 24.81
N GLU A 250 0.05 -7.26 25.98
CA GLU A 250 -0.85 -7.42 27.13
C GLU A 250 -1.38 -6.05 27.59
N ARG A 251 -0.54 -5.02 27.51
CA ARG A 251 -0.92 -3.66 27.89
C ARG A 251 -2.00 -3.11 26.98
N ILE A 252 -1.88 -3.28 25.67
CA ILE A 252 -2.91 -2.84 24.71
C ILE A 252 -4.24 -3.54 24.96
N MET A 253 -4.23 -4.84 25.26
CA MET A 253 -5.46 -5.59 25.58
C MET A 253 -6.17 -5.13 26.86
N MET A 254 -5.45 -4.43 27.75
CA MET A 254 -6.00 -3.82 28.97
C MET A 254 -6.28 -2.32 28.80
N MET A 255 -6.25 -1.77 27.59
CA MET A 255 -6.64 -0.39 27.29
C MET A 255 -8.12 -0.30 26.89
N PRO A 256 -8.71 0.91 26.79
CA PRO A 256 -10.08 1.05 26.34
C PRO A 256 -10.35 0.35 24.99
N PRO A 257 -11.58 -0.16 24.76
CA PRO A 257 -11.88 -0.99 23.60
C PRO A 257 -11.53 -0.38 22.23
N GLY A 258 -11.58 0.95 22.09
CA GLY A 258 -11.19 1.65 20.87
C GLY A 258 -9.71 1.42 20.49
N VAL A 259 -8.81 1.35 21.47
CA VAL A 259 -7.37 1.10 21.25
C VAL A 259 -7.16 -0.29 20.67
N VAL A 260 -7.84 -1.29 21.25
CA VAL A 260 -7.76 -2.68 20.81
C VAL A 260 -8.34 -2.84 19.39
N ALA A 261 -9.51 -2.24 19.13
CA ALA A 261 -10.16 -2.31 17.83
C ALA A 261 -9.30 -1.71 16.70
N VAL A 262 -8.61 -0.59 16.96
CA VAL A 262 -7.64 0.00 16.02
C VAL A 262 -6.47 -0.94 15.75
N CYS A 263 -5.88 -1.54 16.80
CA CYS A 263 -4.76 -2.47 16.64
C CYS A 263 -5.18 -3.72 15.83
N ILE A 264 -6.41 -4.22 16.01
CA ILE A 264 -6.97 -5.33 15.23
C ILE A 264 -7.02 -5.00 13.72
N MET A 265 -7.22 -3.74 13.31
CA MET A 265 -7.18 -3.38 11.88
C MET A 265 -5.81 -3.68 11.26
N PHE A 266 -4.72 -3.48 12.02
CA PHE A 266 -3.37 -3.85 11.58
C PHE A 266 -3.13 -5.36 11.65
N SER A 267 -3.73 -6.06 12.62
CA SER A 267 -3.72 -7.52 12.69
C SER A 267 -4.35 -8.16 11.44
N ARG A 268 -5.54 -7.69 11.05
CA ARG A 268 -6.23 -8.13 9.81
C ARG A 268 -5.45 -7.76 8.56
N ASN A 269 -4.86 -6.57 8.52
CA ASN A 269 -4.04 -6.13 7.38
C ASN A 269 -2.78 -7.00 7.21
N HIS A 270 -2.16 -7.48 8.30
CA HIS A 270 -1.04 -8.42 8.22
C HIS A 270 -1.42 -9.68 7.44
N ASN A 271 -2.47 -10.38 7.86
CA ASN A 271 -2.86 -11.63 7.20
C ASN A 271 -3.25 -11.40 5.73
N HIS A 272 -3.92 -10.29 5.42
CA HIS A 272 -4.23 -9.92 4.05
C HIS A 272 -2.97 -9.67 3.19
N ILE A 273 -1.94 -9.05 3.76
CA ILE A 273 -0.66 -8.83 3.07
C ILE A 273 0.09 -10.17 2.89
N ALA A 274 0.13 -11.02 3.91
CA ALA A 274 0.82 -12.31 3.87
C ALA A 274 0.22 -13.25 2.81
N GLU A 275 -1.11 -13.35 2.74
CA GLU A 275 -1.82 -14.14 1.71
C GLU A 275 -1.44 -13.67 0.29
N ASN A 276 -1.38 -12.35 0.08
CA ASN A 276 -1.02 -11.77 -1.21
C ASN A 276 0.48 -11.93 -1.55
N LEU A 277 1.38 -11.79 -0.56
CA LEU A 277 2.80 -12.08 -0.77
C LEU A 277 3.01 -13.56 -1.12
N TYR A 278 2.28 -14.45 -0.45
CA TYR A 278 2.30 -15.87 -0.76
C TYR A 278 1.78 -16.14 -2.18
N SER A 279 0.74 -15.44 -2.64
CA SER A 279 0.20 -15.63 -4.01
C SER A 279 1.13 -15.14 -5.11
N VAL A 280 1.78 -13.98 -4.91
CA VAL A 280 2.74 -13.42 -5.88
C VAL A 280 4.01 -14.29 -5.92
N ASN A 281 4.41 -14.85 -4.77
CA ASN A 281 5.54 -15.73 -4.55
C ASN A 281 6.81 -15.33 -5.34
N GLU A 282 7.33 -14.14 -5.06
CA GLU A 282 8.41 -13.57 -5.86
C GLU A 282 9.70 -14.43 -5.92
N ASP A 283 9.92 -15.40 -5.01
CA ASP A 283 11.16 -16.20 -4.98
C ASP A 283 11.04 -17.61 -4.35
N GLY A 284 9.84 -18.18 -4.16
CA GLY A 284 9.69 -19.46 -3.43
C GLY A 284 9.88 -19.30 -1.92
N LYS A 285 9.34 -18.20 -1.36
CA LYS A 285 9.57 -17.74 0.01
C LYS A 285 8.93 -18.68 1.04
N GLN A 286 9.62 -18.88 2.16
CA GLN A 286 9.15 -19.68 3.30
C GLN A 286 8.39 -18.82 4.32
N ASP A 287 7.79 -19.46 5.33
CA ASP A 287 7.00 -18.80 6.39
C ASP A 287 7.70 -17.56 6.99
N GLU A 288 8.94 -17.72 7.45
CA GLU A 288 9.72 -16.62 8.07
C GLU A 288 9.91 -15.43 7.13
N ASP A 289 10.25 -15.68 5.87
CA ASP A 289 10.49 -14.63 4.88
C ASP A 289 9.20 -13.84 4.61
N ILE A 290 8.07 -14.55 4.50
CA ILE A 290 6.76 -13.94 4.28
C ILE A 290 6.33 -13.16 5.52
N PHE A 291 6.48 -13.72 6.72
CA PHE A 291 6.14 -13.03 7.97
C PHE A 291 6.91 -11.70 8.10
N GLN A 292 8.24 -11.71 7.91
CA GLN A 292 9.05 -10.51 8.10
C GLN A 292 8.82 -9.46 7.01
N LEU A 293 8.62 -9.88 5.74
CA LEU A 293 8.24 -8.95 4.67
C LEU A 293 6.85 -8.36 4.92
N THR A 294 5.90 -9.19 5.36
CA THR A 294 4.55 -8.75 5.75
C THR A 294 4.62 -7.74 6.89
N ARG A 295 5.43 -8.01 7.92
CA ARG A 295 5.70 -7.09 9.02
C ARG A 295 6.22 -5.75 8.51
N ASN A 296 7.25 -5.75 7.66
CA ASN A 296 7.81 -4.51 7.10
C ASN A 296 6.76 -3.70 6.31
N ILE A 297 5.96 -4.34 5.47
CA ILE A 297 4.90 -3.67 4.69
C ILE A 297 3.83 -3.11 5.63
N ASN A 298 3.38 -3.88 6.62
CA ASN A 298 2.35 -3.45 7.57
C ASN A 298 2.83 -2.31 8.47
N VAL A 299 4.12 -2.31 8.86
CA VAL A 299 4.76 -1.17 9.51
C VAL A 299 4.78 0.06 8.60
N GLY A 300 5.03 -0.13 7.30
CA GLY A 300 4.89 0.93 6.30
C GLY A 300 3.47 1.52 6.23
N PHE A 301 2.43 0.68 6.36
CA PHE A 301 1.05 1.13 6.44
C PHE A 301 0.81 1.92 7.73
N PHE A 302 1.26 1.42 8.88
CA PHE A 302 1.13 2.12 10.15
C PHE A 302 1.84 3.47 10.15
N ALA A 303 3.08 3.54 9.69
CA ALA A 303 3.82 4.79 9.53
C ALA A 303 3.12 5.75 8.55
N SER A 304 2.51 5.22 7.47
CA SER A 304 1.71 6.04 6.55
C SER A 304 0.46 6.60 7.21
N VAL A 305 -0.25 5.82 8.05
CA VAL A 305 -1.39 6.31 8.84
C VAL A 305 -0.93 7.38 9.85
N VAL A 306 0.20 7.16 10.53
CA VAL A 306 0.80 8.15 11.43
C VAL A 306 1.03 9.48 10.70
N LEU A 307 1.63 9.47 9.51
CA LEU A 307 1.98 10.70 8.80
C LEU A 307 0.83 11.35 8.05
N LYS A 308 -0.08 10.56 7.47
CA LYS A 308 -1.10 11.03 6.51
C LYS A 308 -2.50 11.14 7.10
N ASP A 309 -2.78 10.49 8.22
CA ASP A 309 -4.06 10.61 8.93
C ASP A 309 -3.85 11.30 10.30
N TYR A 310 -2.96 10.75 11.13
CA TYR A 310 -2.80 11.19 12.51
C TYR A 310 -2.09 12.54 12.63
N VAL A 311 -0.91 12.71 12.02
CA VAL A 311 -0.21 14.00 11.95
C VAL A 311 -1.00 15.02 11.14
N ALA A 312 -1.71 14.57 10.10
CA ALA A 312 -2.65 15.41 9.35
C ALA A 312 -3.75 15.99 10.26
N ALA A 313 -4.32 15.18 11.16
CA ALA A 313 -5.26 15.63 12.17
C ALA A 313 -4.61 16.53 13.24
N ILE A 314 -3.39 16.24 13.68
CA ILE A 314 -2.59 17.09 14.58
C ILE A 314 -2.36 18.48 13.99
N LEU A 315 -2.11 18.56 12.68
CA LEU A 315 -1.87 19.80 11.93
C LEU A 315 -3.15 20.38 11.33
N ASN A 316 -4.30 19.73 11.49
CA ASN A 316 -5.59 20.18 10.98
C ASN A 316 -5.63 20.38 9.45
N THR A 317 -4.92 19.55 8.67
CA THR A 317 -4.84 19.72 7.21
C THR A 317 -6.18 19.55 6.47
N PRO A 318 -7.15 18.72 6.92
CA PRO A 318 -8.46 18.66 6.27
C PRO A 318 -9.22 19.99 6.33
N ARG A 319 -9.09 20.78 7.41
CA ARG A 319 -9.67 22.15 7.48
C ARG A 319 -9.02 23.13 6.53
N ALA A 320 -7.77 22.89 6.15
CA ALA A 320 -7.07 23.69 5.15
C ALA A 320 -7.37 23.24 3.71
N ASN A 321 -8.30 22.29 3.52
CA ASN A 321 -8.61 21.65 2.23
C ASN A 321 -7.36 21.12 1.51
N SER A 322 -6.45 20.48 2.26
CA SER A 322 -5.13 20.09 1.78
C SER A 322 -4.86 18.61 2.02
N GLU A 323 -4.27 17.95 1.02
CA GLU A 323 -3.73 16.58 1.12
C GLU A 323 -2.24 16.57 1.48
N TRP A 324 -1.67 17.74 1.82
CA TRP A 324 -0.25 17.84 2.16
C TRP A 324 0.07 17.06 3.45
N SER A 325 1.16 16.29 3.40
CA SER A 325 1.70 15.55 4.53
C SER A 325 3.22 15.71 4.62
N LEU A 326 3.79 15.51 5.80
CA LEU A 326 5.23 15.46 6.00
C LEU A 326 5.82 14.19 5.38
N ASP A 327 6.88 14.35 4.58
CA ASP A 327 7.67 13.24 4.01
C ASP A 327 9.01 13.14 4.74
N LEU A 328 8.97 12.59 5.95
CA LEU A 328 10.10 12.59 6.89
C LEU A 328 11.26 11.69 6.46
N GLY A 329 10.94 10.61 5.72
CA GLY A 329 11.91 9.65 5.20
C GLY A 329 12.65 10.13 3.95
N LYS A 330 12.16 11.19 3.27
CA LYS A 330 12.74 11.69 2.02
C LYS A 330 14.20 12.13 2.17
N GLU A 331 14.95 11.93 1.08
CA GLU A 331 16.28 12.51 0.92
C GLU A 331 16.20 14.03 0.77
N ILE A 332 16.96 14.74 1.61
CA ILE A 332 17.07 16.20 1.58
C ILE A 332 18.51 16.54 1.25
N LYS A 333 18.72 17.23 0.13
CA LYS A 333 20.02 17.78 -0.28
C LYS A 333 20.00 19.30 -0.09
N LYS A 334 20.96 19.83 0.66
CA LYS A 334 21.12 21.27 0.91
C LYS A 334 22.57 21.67 0.69
N MET A 335 22.81 22.52 -0.33
CA MET A 335 24.15 23.05 -0.66
C MET A 335 25.21 21.95 -0.80
N GLY A 336 24.89 20.88 -1.53
CA GLY A 336 25.78 19.72 -1.72
C GLY A 336 25.84 18.74 -0.54
N LYS A 337 25.23 19.05 0.60
CA LYS A 337 25.19 18.16 1.77
C LYS A 337 23.88 17.42 1.88
N ARG A 338 23.94 16.16 2.29
CA ARG A 338 22.76 15.35 2.63
C ARG A 338 22.44 15.54 4.10
N VAL A 339 21.16 15.77 4.42
CA VAL A 339 20.70 15.74 5.81
C VAL A 339 20.59 14.29 6.27
N ASP A 340 21.18 13.95 7.41
CA ASP A 340 21.21 12.58 7.94
C ASP A 340 19.80 11.97 8.10
N ARG A 341 19.70 10.65 7.90
CA ARG A 341 18.51 9.82 8.12
C ARG A 341 18.95 8.36 8.33
N GLY A 342 18.13 7.54 8.98
CA GLY A 342 18.42 6.14 9.26
C GLY A 342 19.58 5.92 10.25
N SER A 343 19.86 6.92 11.10
CA SER A 343 20.96 6.90 12.07
C SER A 343 20.63 6.19 13.39
N GLY A 344 19.41 5.67 13.55
CA GLY A 344 18.88 5.12 14.79
C GLY A 344 18.23 6.17 15.68
N ASN A 345 17.48 5.71 16.69
CA ASN A 345 16.77 6.54 17.66
C ASN A 345 16.81 5.90 19.06
N VAL A 346 16.80 6.72 20.12
CA VAL A 346 16.60 6.28 21.51
C VAL A 346 15.69 7.30 22.19
N VAL A 347 14.45 6.90 22.50
CA VAL A 347 13.48 7.82 23.09
C VAL A 347 13.91 8.30 24.47
N SER A 348 13.60 9.56 24.80
CA SER A 348 14.07 10.20 26.02
C SER A 348 13.04 10.19 27.15
N VAL A 349 13.52 10.33 28.39
CA VAL A 349 12.66 10.47 29.57
C VAL A 349 11.77 11.73 29.51
N GLU A 350 12.23 12.82 28.90
CA GLU A 350 11.43 14.03 28.72
C GLU A 350 10.26 13.80 27.75
N PHE A 351 10.51 13.07 26.65
CA PHE A 351 9.46 12.69 25.72
C PHE A 351 8.48 11.68 26.33
N ALA A 352 8.96 10.72 27.13
CA ALA A 352 8.08 9.83 27.90
C ALA A 352 7.09 10.61 28.80
N VAL A 353 7.54 11.70 29.43
CA VAL A 353 6.68 12.59 30.23
C VAL A 353 5.71 13.38 29.34
N LEU A 354 6.17 13.88 28.19
CA LEU A 354 5.40 14.72 27.27
C LEU A 354 4.18 14.01 26.64
N TYR A 355 4.22 12.69 26.52
CA TYR A 355 3.12 11.90 25.92
C TYR A 355 1.98 11.52 26.89
N HIS A 356 1.99 11.96 28.15
CA HIS A 356 0.90 11.67 29.09
C HIS A 356 -0.35 12.54 28.86
N TRP A 357 -1.10 12.31 27.79
CA TRP A 357 -2.24 13.15 27.39
C TRP A 357 -3.54 12.84 28.15
N HIS A 358 -3.46 12.58 29.46
CA HIS A 358 -4.62 12.14 30.25
C HIS A 358 -5.75 13.19 30.32
N ALA A 359 -5.40 14.47 30.20
CA ALA A 359 -6.38 15.57 30.12
C ALA A 359 -7.30 15.51 28.88
N ALA A 360 -6.95 14.74 27.85
CA ALA A 360 -7.72 14.65 26.62
C ALA A 360 -8.67 13.43 26.56
N LEU A 361 -8.72 12.62 27.62
CA LEU A 361 -9.59 11.44 27.66
C LEU A 361 -11.06 11.79 27.41
N SER A 362 -11.72 10.96 26.61
CA SER A 362 -13.16 11.06 26.39
C SER A 362 -13.93 10.74 27.68
N ALA A 363 -15.18 11.20 27.77
CA ALA A 363 -16.06 10.84 28.89
C ALA A 363 -16.30 9.31 28.99
N ALA A 364 -16.27 8.62 27.84
CA ALA A 364 -16.45 7.17 27.81
C ALA A 364 -15.22 6.40 28.29
N ASP A 365 -14.00 6.90 28.03
CA ASP A 365 -12.78 6.28 28.57
C ASP A 365 -12.63 6.54 30.07
N ASP A 366 -13.02 7.73 30.55
CA ASP A 366 -13.11 8.03 31.98
C ASP A 366 -14.08 7.06 32.66
N LYS A 367 -15.30 6.90 32.11
CA LYS A 367 -16.27 5.93 32.62
C LYS A 367 -15.72 4.50 32.60
N TRP A 368 -15.06 4.10 31.51
CA TRP A 368 -14.46 2.76 31.42
C TRP A 368 -13.42 2.50 32.52
N MET A 369 -12.57 3.50 32.82
CA MET A 369 -11.59 3.41 33.89
C MET A 369 -12.26 3.35 35.27
N ALA A 370 -13.28 4.20 35.50
CA ALA A 370 -14.06 4.20 36.73
C ALA A 370 -14.78 2.85 36.96
N ASP A 371 -15.38 2.28 35.92
CA ASP A 371 -16.05 0.98 35.98
C ASP A 371 -15.04 -0.13 36.34
N MET A 372 -13.84 -0.13 35.75
CA MET A 372 -12.77 -1.09 36.09
C MET A 372 -12.31 -0.97 37.56
N ILE A 373 -12.22 0.25 38.09
CA ILE A 373 -11.87 0.49 39.50
C ILE A 373 -12.97 -0.08 40.41
N HIS A 374 -14.24 0.24 40.14
CA HIS A 374 -15.37 -0.22 40.95
C HIS A 374 -15.62 -1.72 40.85
N ASP A 375 -15.35 -2.34 39.70
CA ASP A 375 -15.42 -3.80 39.53
C ASP A 375 -14.41 -4.53 40.45
N THR A 376 -13.25 -3.94 40.69
CA THR A 376 -12.21 -4.51 41.57
C THR A 376 -12.43 -4.12 43.04
N PHE A 377 -12.89 -2.89 43.28
CA PHE A 377 -13.14 -2.33 44.61
C PHE A 377 -14.56 -1.76 44.70
N PRO A 378 -15.58 -2.62 44.89
CA PRO A 378 -16.98 -2.20 44.92
C PRO A 378 -17.32 -1.34 46.15
N ASP A 379 -16.57 -1.49 47.24
CA ASP A 379 -16.75 -0.73 48.48
C ASP A 379 -16.01 0.62 48.49
N LEU A 380 -15.36 1.00 47.38
CA LEU A 380 -14.66 2.29 47.28
C LEU A 380 -15.68 3.44 47.16
N GLU A 381 -15.70 4.33 48.15
CA GLU A 381 -16.66 5.44 48.21
C GLU A 381 -16.41 6.52 47.14
N SER A 382 -15.15 6.87 46.90
CA SER A 382 -14.76 7.86 45.89
C SER A 382 -13.57 7.41 45.02
N LEU A 383 -13.59 7.81 43.74
CA LEU A 383 -12.44 7.63 42.85
C LEU A 383 -11.21 8.44 43.30
N ASP A 384 -11.42 9.50 44.10
CA ASP A 384 -10.31 10.26 44.69
C ASP A 384 -9.49 9.45 45.70
N ASP A 385 -10.06 8.38 46.26
CA ASP A 385 -9.44 7.52 47.29
C ASP A 385 -8.61 6.38 46.68
N VAL A 386 -8.46 6.34 45.35
CA VAL A 386 -7.63 5.34 44.67
C VAL A 386 -6.15 5.60 44.98
N THR A 387 -5.50 4.64 45.62
CA THR A 387 -4.08 4.68 45.97
C THR A 387 -3.25 3.90 44.95
N PRO A 388 -1.91 4.09 44.88
CA PRO A 388 -1.04 3.26 44.04
C PRO A 388 -1.19 1.75 44.31
N LYS A 389 -1.43 1.34 45.57
CA LYS A 389 -1.67 -0.07 45.92
C LYS A 389 -3.00 -0.60 45.36
N HIS A 390 -4.04 0.23 45.35
CA HIS A 390 -5.30 -0.14 44.69
C HIS A 390 -5.05 -0.33 43.19
N PHE A 391 -4.35 0.60 42.54
CA PHE A 391 -4.04 0.50 41.12
C PHE A 391 -3.16 -0.71 40.77
N GLU A 392 -2.12 -1.01 41.57
CA GLU A 392 -1.30 -2.22 41.42
C GLU A 392 -2.15 -3.50 41.49
N LYS A 393 -3.10 -3.57 42.43
CA LYS A 393 -4.00 -4.71 42.56
C LYS A 393 -4.94 -4.85 41.35
N ILE A 394 -5.50 -3.75 40.84
CA ILE A 394 -6.33 -3.74 39.61
C ILE A 394 -5.52 -4.31 38.45
N MET A 395 -4.31 -3.77 38.22
CA MET A 395 -3.46 -4.22 37.12
C MET A 395 -3.02 -5.67 37.28
N MET A 396 -2.77 -6.13 38.50
CA MET A 396 -2.42 -7.53 38.79
C MET A 396 -3.59 -8.47 38.50
N ASP A 397 -4.80 -8.15 38.94
CA ASP A 397 -5.99 -9.01 38.74
C ASP A 397 -6.35 -9.13 37.27
N HIS A 398 -6.41 -7.99 36.57
CA HIS A 398 -6.71 -7.95 35.14
C HIS A 398 -5.59 -8.64 34.33
N GLY A 399 -4.32 -8.42 34.69
CA GLY A 399 -3.18 -9.07 34.07
C GLY A 399 -3.20 -10.59 34.24
N HIS A 400 -3.39 -11.10 35.46
CA HIS A 400 -3.50 -12.54 35.72
C HIS A 400 -4.69 -13.17 35.00
N LYS A 401 -5.84 -12.48 34.97
CA LYS A 401 -7.02 -12.95 34.23
C LYS A 401 -6.73 -13.05 32.74
N LEU A 402 -6.09 -12.04 32.15
CA LEU A 402 -5.69 -12.05 30.74
C LEU A 402 -4.73 -13.20 30.47
N MET A 403 -3.66 -13.31 31.25
CA MET A 403 -2.60 -14.32 31.10
C MET A 403 -3.01 -15.75 31.44
N SER A 404 -4.23 -15.97 31.96
CA SER A 404 -4.79 -17.31 32.18
C SER A 404 -5.15 -18.05 30.88
N LYS A 405 -5.19 -17.34 29.75
CA LYS A 405 -5.48 -17.88 28.41
C LYS A 405 -4.35 -17.50 27.45
N ASP A 406 -4.19 -18.29 26.39
CA ASP A 406 -3.31 -17.92 25.27
C ASP A 406 -3.83 -16.64 24.56
N ALA A 407 -2.93 -15.86 23.99
CA ALA A 407 -3.26 -14.57 23.36
C ALA A 407 -4.33 -14.63 22.28
N LYS A 408 -4.36 -15.72 21.49
CA LYS A 408 -5.38 -15.96 20.46
C LYS A 408 -6.80 -16.15 21.01
N PHE A 409 -6.96 -16.31 22.33
CA PHE A 409 -8.24 -16.44 23.03
C PHE A 409 -8.56 -15.26 23.93
N TRP A 410 -7.74 -14.21 23.96
CA TRP A 410 -8.05 -13.00 24.71
C TRP A 410 -9.25 -12.28 24.10
N THR A 411 -10.08 -11.74 24.97
CA THR A 411 -11.28 -10.95 24.64
C THR A 411 -11.19 -9.58 25.32
N PHE A 412 -11.97 -8.61 24.84
CA PHE A 412 -11.99 -7.26 25.36
C PHE A 412 -13.38 -6.64 25.16
N GLY A 413 -13.70 -5.56 25.87
CA GLY A 413 -14.91 -4.76 25.62
C GLY A 413 -16.25 -5.53 25.68
N GLY A 414 -16.26 -6.72 26.31
CA GLY A 414 -17.44 -7.59 26.38
C GLY A 414 -17.78 -8.34 25.08
N ILE A 415 -16.91 -8.33 24.07
CA ILE A 415 -17.14 -9.04 22.80
C ILE A 415 -16.40 -10.38 22.75
N GLU A 416 -17.01 -11.37 22.09
CA GLU A 416 -16.52 -12.75 22.02
C GLU A 416 -15.98 -13.10 20.63
N ARG A 417 -15.05 -14.06 20.58
CA ARG A 417 -14.51 -14.59 19.32
C ARG A 417 -15.45 -15.60 18.68
N GLN A 418 -15.45 -15.63 17.36
CA GLN A 418 -16.11 -16.62 16.52
C GLN A 418 -15.28 -17.92 16.44
N ALA A 419 -15.85 -18.97 15.84
CA ALA A 419 -15.20 -20.27 15.69
C ALA A 419 -13.92 -20.23 14.81
N ASP A 420 -13.81 -19.26 13.91
CA ASP A 420 -12.62 -19.02 13.08
C ASP A 420 -11.54 -18.19 13.81
N GLY A 421 -11.79 -17.81 15.06
CA GLY A 421 -10.89 -17.02 15.90
C GLY A 421 -11.05 -15.50 15.77
N ARG A 422 -11.82 -14.98 14.80
CA ARG A 422 -12.05 -13.54 14.61
C ARG A 422 -13.12 -12.99 15.54
N PHE A 423 -13.09 -11.70 15.82
CA PHE A 423 -14.26 -10.98 16.34
C PHE A 423 -15.24 -10.68 15.21
N LYS A 424 -16.53 -10.54 15.54
CA LYS A 424 -17.54 -10.16 14.56
C LYS A 424 -17.24 -8.75 14.02
N ASP A 425 -17.36 -8.59 12.70
CA ASP A 425 -17.12 -7.31 12.03
C ASP A 425 -18.08 -6.24 12.54
N GLU A 426 -19.34 -6.60 12.81
CA GLU A 426 -20.37 -5.68 13.29
C GLU A 426 -20.01 -5.12 14.69
N ASP A 427 -19.48 -5.96 15.58
CA ASP A 427 -19.11 -5.56 16.94
C ASP A 427 -17.92 -4.60 16.93
N LEU A 428 -16.89 -4.88 16.12
CA LEU A 428 -15.74 -4.00 15.95
C LEU A 428 -16.12 -2.68 15.26
N ALA A 429 -16.96 -2.75 14.22
CA ALA A 429 -17.48 -1.57 13.53
C ALA A 429 -18.26 -0.66 14.47
N LYS A 430 -19.10 -1.25 15.33
CA LYS A 430 -19.85 -0.50 16.33
C LYS A 430 -18.90 0.24 17.29
N ILE A 431 -17.89 -0.44 17.83
CA ILE A 431 -16.89 0.18 18.73
C ILE A 431 -16.21 1.37 18.04
N ILE A 432 -15.74 1.19 16.80
CA ILE A 432 -15.05 2.26 16.07
C ILE A 432 -15.99 3.45 15.81
N LYS A 433 -17.23 3.20 15.38
CA LYS A 433 -18.21 4.27 15.13
C LYS A 433 -18.63 5.00 16.40
N ASP A 434 -18.74 4.29 17.52
CA ASP A 434 -18.97 4.92 18.84
C ASP A 434 -17.79 5.84 19.20
N CYS A 435 -16.55 5.38 19.02
CA CYS A 435 -15.37 6.22 19.21
C CYS A 435 -15.31 7.42 18.25
N ILE A 436 -15.91 7.32 17.06
CA ILE A 436 -15.98 8.46 16.11
C ILE A 436 -16.93 9.54 16.62
N GLU A 437 -18.05 9.15 17.21
CA GLU A 437 -19.09 10.05 17.71
C GLU A 437 -18.72 10.74 19.03
N GLU A 438 -17.97 10.04 19.86
CA GLU A 438 -17.58 10.53 21.19
C GLU A 438 -16.46 11.58 21.10
N PRO A 439 -16.72 12.84 21.52
CA PRO A 439 -15.68 13.85 21.53
C PRO A 439 -14.60 13.52 22.56
N ALA A 440 -13.36 13.84 22.21
CA ALA A 440 -12.28 13.90 23.20
C ALA A 440 -12.44 15.14 24.09
N HIS A 441 -11.75 15.15 25.23
CA HIS A 441 -11.66 16.33 26.07
C HIS A 441 -10.58 17.30 25.55
N ALA A 442 -10.70 18.59 25.86
CA ALA A 442 -9.71 19.59 25.52
C ALA A 442 -8.49 19.53 26.45
N PHE A 443 -7.29 19.75 25.92
CA PHE A 443 -6.09 19.96 26.73
C PHE A 443 -6.20 21.20 27.64
N GLY A 444 -5.28 21.31 28.59
CA GLY A 444 -5.10 22.45 29.46
C GLY A 444 -5.36 22.12 30.94
N PRO A 445 -5.33 23.12 31.82
CA PRO A 445 -5.48 22.93 33.26
C PRO A 445 -6.85 22.35 33.61
N HIS A 446 -6.94 21.63 34.73
CA HIS A 446 -8.19 21.02 35.20
C HIS A 446 -8.85 20.12 34.15
N GLY A 447 -8.07 19.21 33.56
CA GLY A 447 -8.50 18.35 32.45
C GLY A 447 -8.50 16.85 32.75
N THR A 448 -7.69 16.39 33.71
CA THR A 448 -7.58 14.96 34.02
C THR A 448 -8.73 14.49 34.91
N PRO A 449 -9.47 13.43 34.56
CA PRO A 449 -10.51 12.88 35.42
C PRO A 449 -9.96 12.25 36.70
N ALA A 450 -10.78 12.22 37.76
CA ALA A 450 -10.43 11.58 39.03
C ALA A 450 -10.04 10.09 38.87
N SER A 451 -10.64 9.38 37.91
CA SER A 451 -10.29 7.98 37.57
C SER A 451 -8.83 7.78 37.17
N LEU A 452 -8.12 8.83 36.75
CA LEU A 452 -6.69 8.81 36.41
C LEU A 452 -5.80 9.56 37.42
N LYS A 453 -6.34 10.04 38.55
CA LYS A 453 -5.58 10.71 39.61
C LYS A 453 -4.33 9.91 40.00
N VAL A 454 -4.51 8.62 40.28
CA VAL A 454 -3.41 7.73 40.69
C VAL A 454 -2.30 7.63 39.64
N VAL A 455 -2.68 7.62 38.35
CA VAL A 455 -1.74 7.52 37.23
C VAL A 455 -0.93 8.80 37.09
N ASP A 456 -1.56 9.97 37.22
CA ASP A 456 -0.87 11.27 37.20
C ASP A 456 0.06 11.44 38.42
N ILE A 457 -0.37 11.02 39.61
CA ILE A 457 0.48 11.01 40.81
C ILE A 457 1.73 10.15 40.60
N MET A 458 1.56 8.92 40.10
CA MET A 458 2.67 8.01 39.79
C MET A 458 3.60 8.59 38.71
N GLY A 459 3.04 9.22 37.67
CA GLY A 459 3.78 9.88 36.60
C GLY A 459 4.62 11.06 37.10
N GLN A 460 4.05 11.90 37.98
CA GLN A 460 4.78 12.99 38.63
C GLN A 460 5.95 12.47 39.48
N LEU A 461 5.70 11.43 40.31
CA LEU A 461 6.74 10.82 41.14
C LEU A 461 7.86 10.19 40.29
N GLN A 462 7.51 9.52 39.19
CA GLN A 462 8.49 8.95 38.28
C GLN A 462 9.35 10.05 37.63
N ALA A 463 8.73 11.11 37.11
CA ALA A 463 9.45 12.24 36.53
C ALA A 463 10.39 12.91 37.56
N ARG A 464 9.90 13.09 38.79
CA ARG A 464 10.62 13.76 39.88
C ARG A 464 11.77 12.93 40.43
N ASN A 465 11.50 11.69 40.84
CA ASN A 465 12.37 10.87 41.69
C ASN A 465 13.20 9.86 40.89
N MET A 466 12.64 9.30 39.81
CA MET A 466 13.30 8.25 39.04
C MET A 466 14.08 8.84 37.86
N PHE A 467 13.36 9.53 36.98
CA PHE A 467 13.97 10.15 35.82
C PHE A 467 14.75 11.41 36.18
N ASN A 468 14.44 12.06 37.30
CA ASN A 468 15.00 13.35 37.67
C ASN A 468 15.03 14.30 36.46
N VAL A 469 13.88 14.51 35.81
CA VAL A 469 13.80 15.34 34.60
C VAL A 469 14.06 16.82 34.92
N CYS A 470 14.37 17.58 33.87
CA CYS A 470 14.49 19.03 33.91
C CYS A 470 13.18 19.73 34.28
N THR A 471 13.24 21.04 34.52
CA THR A 471 12.09 21.92 34.72
C THR A 471 11.43 22.29 33.39
N LEU A 472 10.20 22.83 33.43
CA LEU A 472 9.50 23.26 32.21
C LEU A 472 10.32 24.29 31.41
N ASN A 473 10.90 25.30 32.07
CA ASN A 473 11.66 26.35 31.38
C ASN A 473 12.99 25.85 30.79
N GLU A 474 13.66 24.89 31.43
CA GLU A 474 14.84 24.23 30.85
C GLU A 474 14.46 23.46 29.57
N PHE A 475 13.34 22.73 29.61
CA PHE A 475 12.85 21.99 28.44
C PHE A 475 12.43 22.93 27.30
N ARG A 476 11.75 24.04 27.61
CA ARG A 476 11.43 25.08 26.63
C ARG A 476 12.67 25.66 25.97
N ALA A 477 13.68 26.03 26.75
CA ALA A 477 14.94 26.55 26.23
C ALA A 477 15.62 25.53 25.30
N TYR A 478 15.63 24.25 25.66
CA TYR A 478 16.15 23.17 24.82
C TYR A 478 15.43 23.08 23.47
N LEU A 479 14.11 23.22 23.44
CA LEU A 479 13.30 23.22 22.21
C LEU A 479 13.36 24.56 21.43
N ASN A 480 14.22 25.50 21.84
CA ASN A 480 14.31 26.86 21.33
C ASN A 480 13.01 27.67 21.47
N LEU A 481 12.24 27.41 22.52
CA LEU A 481 11.09 28.21 22.92
C LEU A 481 11.49 29.26 23.95
N LYS A 482 10.80 30.41 23.95
CA LYS A 482 10.99 31.45 24.97
C LYS A 482 10.59 30.89 26.35
N PRO A 483 11.47 30.86 27.36
CA PRO A 483 11.07 30.53 28.73
C PRO A 483 9.97 31.48 29.24
N TYR A 484 9.07 30.98 30.08
CA TYR A 484 8.04 31.81 30.71
C TYR A 484 8.67 32.71 31.79
N GLU A 485 8.24 33.97 31.87
CA GLU A 485 8.78 34.93 32.85
C GLU A 485 8.00 34.88 34.17
N ASN A 486 6.73 34.47 34.13
CA ASN A 486 5.87 34.31 35.30
C ASN A 486 4.79 33.23 35.05
N PHE A 487 4.00 32.87 36.07
CA PHE A 487 2.96 31.84 35.97
C PHE A 487 1.75 32.25 35.12
N GLN A 488 1.44 33.54 35.02
CA GLN A 488 0.35 34.04 34.19
C GLN A 488 0.69 33.96 32.69
N ASP A 489 1.98 34.05 32.32
CA ASP A 489 2.44 33.78 30.96
C ASP A 489 2.31 32.29 30.60
N TRP A 490 2.49 31.40 31.59
CA TRP A 490 2.38 29.95 31.41
C TRP A 490 0.93 29.48 31.29
N CYS A 491 0.03 30.04 32.09
CA CYS A 491 -1.39 29.70 32.11
C CYS A 491 -2.24 30.97 32.23
N GLU A 492 -3.15 31.15 31.28
CA GLU A 492 -4.02 32.34 31.23
C GLU A 492 -5.11 32.32 32.34
N ASP A 493 -5.42 31.16 32.92
CA ASP A 493 -6.33 31.08 34.05
C ASP A 493 -5.65 31.63 35.32
N ALA A 494 -6.13 32.79 35.78
CA ALA A 494 -5.52 33.49 36.91
C ALA A 494 -5.57 32.69 38.23
N LYS A 495 -6.55 31.79 38.41
CA LYS A 495 -6.63 30.97 39.62
C LYS A 495 -5.60 29.84 39.57
N THR A 496 -5.50 29.13 38.45
CA THR A 496 -4.50 28.07 38.22
C THR A 496 -3.09 28.64 38.27
N ALA A 497 -2.84 29.77 37.61
CA ALA A 497 -1.54 30.46 37.65
C ALA A 497 -1.15 30.85 39.08
N ARG A 498 -2.09 31.39 39.86
CA ARG A 498 -1.86 31.72 41.26
C ARG A 498 -1.65 30.48 42.13
N ALA A 499 -2.37 29.39 41.89
CA ALA A 499 -2.16 28.14 42.61
C ALA A 499 -0.76 27.57 42.35
N ALA A 500 -0.31 27.57 41.09
CA ALA A 500 1.04 27.16 40.73
C ALA A 500 2.12 28.07 41.36
N GLU A 501 1.88 29.38 41.41
CA GLU A 501 2.77 30.33 42.11
C GLU A 501 2.90 30.01 43.60
N LEU A 502 1.80 29.66 44.27
CA LEU A 502 1.81 29.28 45.69
C LEU A 502 2.52 27.94 45.93
N LEU A 503 2.44 27.00 44.98
CA LEU A 503 3.08 25.69 45.08
C LEU A 503 4.59 25.74 44.78
N TYR A 504 5.01 26.51 43.78
CA TYR A 504 6.38 26.49 43.24
C TYR A 504 7.20 27.74 43.55
N GLY A 505 6.57 28.84 43.96
CA GLY A 505 7.17 30.13 44.30
C GLY A 505 7.70 30.93 43.10
N HIS A 506 8.37 30.28 42.16
CA HIS A 506 8.95 30.90 40.96
C HIS A 506 8.76 30.00 39.74
N ILE A 507 8.48 30.58 38.57
CA ILE A 507 8.13 29.83 37.34
C ILE A 507 9.21 28.85 36.90
N ASP A 508 10.48 29.21 37.07
CA ASP A 508 11.58 28.29 36.76
C ASP A 508 11.67 27.06 37.67
N ASN A 509 10.95 27.03 38.80
CA ASN A 509 10.86 25.84 39.64
C ASN A 509 9.72 24.90 39.20
N MET A 510 8.92 25.30 38.20
CA MET A 510 7.83 24.48 37.67
C MET A 510 8.38 23.16 37.13
N GLU A 511 7.89 22.06 37.68
CA GLU A 511 8.26 20.72 37.25
C GLU A 511 7.71 20.43 35.85
N LEU A 512 8.43 19.60 35.09
CA LEU A 512 8.07 19.31 33.70
C LEU A 512 6.68 18.67 33.58
N TYR A 513 6.35 17.69 34.41
CA TYR A 513 5.08 16.95 34.30
C TYR A 513 3.86 17.88 34.44
N PRO A 514 3.60 18.50 35.61
CA PRO A 514 2.45 19.40 35.75
C PRO A 514 2.55 20.64 34.86
N GLY A 515 3.78 21.11 34.59
CA GLY A 515 4.04 22.23 33.70
C GLY A 515 3.58 21.98 32.25
N LEU A 516 3.70 20.74 31.74
CA LEU A 516 3.21 20.37 30.41
C LEU A 516 1.69 20.15 30.38
N MET A 517 1.12 19.55 31.44
CA MET A 517 -0.29 19.16 31.46
C MET A 517 -1.24 20.35 31.65
N ALA A 518 -0.85 21.35 32.44
CA ALA A 518 -1.66 22.53 32.73
C ALA A 518 -1.25 23.80 31.94
N GLU A 519 -0.37 23.66 30.95
CA GLU A 519 0.07 24.77 30.08
C GLU A 519 -1.08 25.38 29.27
N CYS A 520 -0.97 26.68 28.95
CA CYS A 520 -1.84 27.33 27.98
C CYS A 520 -1.82 26.60 26.62
N THR A 521 -3.01 26.44 26.03
CA THR A 521 -3.19 25.60 24.84
C THR A 521 -3.17 26.40 23.55
N LYS A 522 -2.83 25.73 22.45
CA LYS A 522 -2.91 26.31 21.11
C LYS A 522 -4.36 26.38 20.63
N PRO A 523 -4.77 27.43 19.89
CA PRO A 523 -6.11 27.53 19.34
C PRO A 523 -6.33 26.52 18.19
N ALA A 524 -7.59 26.19 17.91
CA ALA A 524 -7.96 25.34 16.78
C ALA A 524 -7.87 26.09 15.44
N ILE A 525 -6.73 25.95 14.76
CA ILE A 525 -6.45 26.57 13.46
C ILE A 525 -5.74 25.59 12.52
N ALA A 526 -5.60 25.96 11.24
CA ALA A 526 -4.68 25.24 10.35
C ALA A 526 -3.25 25.29 10.92
N GLY A 527 -2.60 24.13 11.04
CA GLY A 527 -1.33 23.94 11.76
C GLY A 527 -1.46 23.60 13.24
N SER A 528 -2.68 23.65 13.82
CA SER A 528 -2.93 23.23 15.20
C SER A 528 -4.33 22.61 15.36
N GLY A 529 -4.41 21.31 15.08
CA GLY A 529 -5.60 20.50 15.19
C GLY A 529 -5.74 19.80 16.53
N VAL A 530 -4.65 19.29 17.12
CA VAL A 530 -4.68 18.64 18.45
C VAL A 530 -4.71 19.63 19.62
N CYS A 531 -4.49 20.93 19.35
CA CYS A 531 -4.61 22.01 20.33
C CYS A 531 -3.94 21.74 21.71
N PRO A 532 -2.69 21.24 21.75
CA PRO A 532 -2.04 20.89 23.01
C PRO A 532 -1.46 22.13 23.68
N GLY A 533 -0.82 21.95 24.84
CA GLY A 533 0.07 22.97 25.44
C GLY A 533 1.14 23.47 24.46
N GLN A 534 1.58 24.72 24.61
CA GLN A 534 2.54 25.35 23.69
C GLN A 534 3.84 24.52 23.51
N THR A 535 4.40 24.04 24.61
CA THR A 535 5.62 23.24 24.66
C THR A 535 5.39 21.84 24.10
N THR A 536 4.31 21.17 24.54
CA THR A 536 3.91 19.84 24.04
C THR A 536 3.75 19.86 22.52
N GLY A 537 3.08 20.86 21.96
CA GLY A 537 2.88 20.96 20.51
C GLY A 537 4.16 21.17 19.70
N ARG A 538 5.22 21.75 20.27
CA ARG A 538 6.54 21.83 19.61
C ARG A 538 7.28 20.51 19.71
N GLY A 539 7.28 19.90 20.89
CA GLY A 539 8.01 18.66 21.17
C GLY A 539 7.49 17.47 20.37
N ILE A 540 6.17 17.29 20.24
CA ILE A 540 5.58 16.19 19.44
C ILE A 540 6.12 16.21 18.00
N LEU A 541 6.26 17.39 17.39
CA LEU A 541 6.76 17.51 16.02
C LEU A 541 8.26 17.18 15.92
N ASP A 542 9.06 17.56 16.91
CA ASP A 542 10.49 17.20 16.96
C ASP A 542 10.68 15.69 17.10
N ASP A 543 9.91 15.08 18.00
CA ASP A 543 9.99 13.64 18.25
C ASP A 543 9.48 12.81 17.07
N ALA A 544 8.36 13.22 16.43
CA ALA A 544 7.88 12.57 15.23
C ALA A 544 8.93 12.57 14.10
N VAL A 545 9.69 13.67 13.95
CA VAL A 545 10.83 13.73 13.03
C VAL A 545 11.92 12.75 13.44
N ALA A 546 12.32 12.72 14.72
CA ALA A 546 13.35 11.81 15.21
C ALA A 546 12.99 10.33 15.02
N LEU A 547 11.75 9.94 15.36
CA LEU A 547 11.25 8.57 15.26
C LEU A 547 11.28 8.04 13.82
N VAL A 548 10.72 8.78 12.87
CA VAL A 548 10.59 8.31 11.49
C VAL A 548 11.88 8.50 10.70
N ARG A 549 12.53 9.66 10.86
CA ARG A 549 13.76 9.96 10.10
C ARG A 549 14.95 9.17 10.64
N GLY A 550 14.99 8.87 11.94
CA GLY A 550 16.02 8.06 12.58
C GLY A 550 15.91 6.57 12.24
N ASP A 551 14.71 6.06 11.93
CA ASP A 551 14.50 4.67 11.56
C ASP A 551 14.96 4.39 10.11
N ARG A 552 15.94 3.49 9.96
CA ARG A 552 16.47 3.09 8.65
C ARG A 552 15.38 2.47 7.76
N PHE A 553 14.48 1.67 8.32
CA PHE A 553 13.42 0.96 7.58
C PHE A 553 12.25 1.87 7.17
N LEU A 554 12.13 3.08 7.73
CA LEU A 554 11.17 4.11 7.30
C LEU A 554 11.84 5.23 6.48
N SER A 555 13.14 5.09 6.19
CA SER A 555 13.92 6.09 5.45
C SER A 555 14.76 5.45 4.33
N TYR A 556 16.01 5.07 4.59
CA TYR A 556 16.91 4.49 3.59
C TYR A 556 16.42 3.16 3.02
N ASP A 557 16.00 2.26 3.91
CA ASP A 557 15.53 0.92 3.60
C ASP A 557 14.00 0.89 3.43
N PHE A 558 13.34 2.03 3.18
CA PHE A 558 11.93 2.06 2.78
C PHE A 558 11.80 1.93 1.25
N ASN A 559 12.14 0.75 0.73
CA ASN A 559 12.23 0.50 -0.72
C ASN A 559 11.89 -0.97 -1.07
N ALA A 560 11.86 -1.30 -2.36
CA ALA A 560 11.42 -2.62 -2.83
C ALA A 560 12.29 -3.80 -2.36
N ASN A 561 13.51 -3.58 -1.86
CA ASN A 561 14.36 -4.66 -1.36
C ASN A 561 13.83 -5.25 -0.03
N THR A 562 13.34 -4.38 0.84
CA THR A 562 12.80 -4.71 2.18
C THR A 562 11.28 -4.82 2.21
N LEU A 563 10.60 -4.29 1.19
CA LEU A 563 9.14 -4.28 1.07
C LEU A 563 8.59 -5.17 -0.06
N THR A 564 9.44 -5.74 -0.93
CA THR A 564 9.07 -6.29 -2.26
C THR A 564 8.61 -5.23 -3.26
N GLN A 565 8.61 -5.56 -4.56
CA GLN A 565 8.11 -4.63 -5.58
C GLN A 565 6.61 -4.35 -5.38
N TRP A 566 5.83 -5.41 -5.16
CA TRP A 566 4.40 -5.30 -4.88
C TRP A 566 4.12 -4.50 -3.60
N GLY A 567 4.79 -4.81 -2.48
CA GLY A 567 4.55 -4.11 -1.22
C GLY A 567 4.91 -2.63 -1.27
N ALA A 568 6.01 -2.27 -1.96
CA ALA A 568 6.35 -0.87 -2.20
C ALA A 568 5.29 -0.15 -3.07
N ALA A 569 4.82 -0.78 -4.16
CA ALA A 569 3.78 -0.24 -5.02
C ALA A 569 2.42 -0.09 -4.29
N LYS A 570 2.09 -1.06 -3.42
CA LYS A 570 0.89 -1.03 -2.57
C LYS A 570 0.92 0.18 -1.63
N LEU A 571 2.03 0.42 -0.94
CA LEU A 571 2.19 1.58 -0.05
C LEU A 571 2.13 2.92 -0.79
N GLN A 572 2.72 3.00 -1.99
CA GLN A 572 2.65 4.21 -2.83
C GLN A 572 1.21 4.55 -3.27
N SER A 573 0.34 3.56 -3.33
CA SER A 573 -1.07 3.71 -3.77
C SER A 573 -2.09 3.55 -2.64
N ALA A 574 -1.65 3.57 -1.38
CA ALA A 574 -2.47 3.30 -0.21
C ALA A 574 -3.46 4.41 0.16
N ALA A 575 -3.23 5.65 -0.30
CA ALA A 575 -4.10 6.79 0.01
C ALA A 575 -5.49 6.62 -0.63
N VAL A 576 -6.54 6.92 0.15
CA VAL A 576 -7.93 6.77 -0.29
C VAL A 576 -8.48 8.11 -0.78
N PRO A 577 -9.03 8.17 -2.01
CA PRO A 577 -9.64 9.40 -2.52
C PRO A 577 -10.81 9.87 -1.64
N GLY A 578 -10.84 11.18 -1.34
CA GLY A 578 -11.80 11.78 -0.41
C GLY A 578 -11.36 11.79 1.06
N ALA A 579 -10.23 11.16 1.40
CA ALA A 579 -9.72 11.12 2.77
C ALA A 579 -8.61 12.15 3.05
N TYR A 580 -8.49 13.20 2.24
CA TYR A 580 -7.45 14.23 2.40
C TYR A 580 -6.02 13.67 2.46
N GLY A 581 -5.73 12.64 1.66
CA GLY A 581 -4.44 11.93 1.65
C GLY A 581 -4.33 10.74 2.62
N GLY A 582 -5.36 10.51 3.44
CA GLY A 582 -5.40 9.46 4.47
C GLY A 582 -5.36 8.02 3.93
N VAL A 583 -4.84 7.12 4.76
CA VAL A 583 -4.61 5.70 4.49
C VAL A 583 -5.47 4.81 5.41
N LEU A 584 -5.75 5.25 6.64
CA LEU A 584 -6.60 4.52 7.59
C LEU A 584 -7.95 4.07 7.01
N PRO A 585 -8.67 4.88 6.18
CA PRO A 585 -9.92 4.44 5.58
C PRO A 585 -9.78 3.14 4.77
N GLY A 586 -8.64 2.92 4.12
CA GLY A 586 -8.37 1.71 3.36
C GLY A 586 -8.32 0.45 4.24
N LEU A 587 -7.76 0.59 5.45
CA LEU A 587 -7.74 -0.46 6.47
C LEU A 587 -9.15 -0.69 7.04
N LEU A 588 -9.94 0.36 7.27
CA LEU A 588 -11.33 0.22 7.72
C LEU A 588 -12.20 -0.51 6.68
N PHE A 589 -12.09 -0.13 5.39
CA PHE A 589 -12.86 -0.78 4.33
C PHE A 589 -12.49 -2.25 4.11
N SER A 590 -11.22 -2.60 4.27
CA SER A 590 -10.74 -3.97 4.05
C SER A 590 -10.89 -4.83 5.31
N GLY A 591 -10.71 -4.24 6.48
CA GLY A 591 -10.80 -4.90 7.78
C GLY A 591 -12.22 -5.08 8.28
N LEU A 592 -13.18 -4.23 7.86
CA LEU A 592 -14.58 -4.28 8.28
C LEU A 592 -15.52 -4.18 7.05
N PRO A 593 -15.54 -5.19 6.18
CA PRO A 593 -16.31 -5.17 4.95
C PRO A 593 -17.81 -4.99 5.21
N GLY A 594 -18.39 -3.92 4.66
CA GLY A 594 -19.82 -3.61 4.80
C GLY A 594 -20.17 -2.71 5.98
N ALA A 595 -19.20 -2.37 6.85
CA ALA A 595 -19.43 -1.42 7.94
C ALA A 595 -19.50 0.04 7.46
N PHE A 596 -18.94 0.34 6.29
CA PHE A 596 -18.85 1.69 5.74
C PHE A 596 -19.05 1.69 4.21
N THR A 597 -19.64 2.77 3.69
CA THR A 597 -19.72 3.05 2.24
C THR A 597 -18.54 3.90 1.80
N GLY A 598 -18.24 3.92 0.49
CA GLY A 598 -17.07 4.62 -0.06
C GLY A 598 -17.17 6.15 -0.03
N THR A 599 -18.32 6.69 0.40
CA THR A 599 -18.58 8.12 0.59
C THR A 599 -18.83 8.49 2.05
N SER A 600 -18.75 7.53 2.99
CA SER A 600 -19.04 7.78 4.40
C SER A 600 -17.96 8.66 5.07
N SER A 601 -18.38 9.77 5.68
CA SER A 601 -17.47 10.62 6.47
C SER A 601 -16.94 9.91 7.72
N TYR A 602 -17.64 8.88 8.22
CA TYR A 602 -17.18 8.06 9.35
C TYR A 602 -15.91 7.27 8.99
N ALA A 603 -15.78 6.82 7.73
CA ALA A 603 -14.56 6.14 7.28
C ALA A 603 -13.51 7.11 6.75
N LEU A 604 -13.92 8.17 6.03
CA LEU A 604 -13.01 9.08 5.32
C LEU A 604 -12.42 10.20 6.20
N LEU A 605 -13.09 10.57 7.30
CA LEU A 605 -12.58 11.53 8.31
C LEU A 605 -12.74 10.95 9.73
N PRO A 606 -12.19 9.76 10.03
CA PRO A 606 -12.54 8.98 11.21
C PRO A 606 -12.04 9.62 12.52
N PHE A 607 -11.11 10.56 12.48
CA PHE A 607 -10.59 11.26 13.67
C PHE A 607 -11.39 12.50 14.09
N TYR A 608 -12.42 12.85 13.32
CA TYR A 608 -13.28 13.99 13.63
C TYR A 608 -14.67 13.50 14.01
N THR A 609 -15.27 14.13 15.02
CA THR A 609 -16.69 13.95 15.34
C THR A 609 -17.57 14.21 14.10
N PRO A 610 -18.76 13.59 13.98
CA PRO A 610 -19.66 13.83 12.85
C PRO A 610 -20.01 15.31 12.65
N GLU A 611 -20.15 16.06 13.75
CA GLU A 611 -20.37 17.50 13.68
C GLU A 611 -19.17 18.23 13.07
N ALA A 612 -17.95 17.90 13.51
CA ALA A 612 -16.73 18.53 13.01
C ALA A 612 -16.45 18.17 11.55
N SER A 613 -16.60 16.90 11.16
CA SER A 613 -16.43 16.47 9.77
C SER A 613 -17.45 17.14 8.85
N LYS A 614 -18.72 17.23 9.24
CA LYS A 614 -19.74 17.96 8.48
C LYS A 614 -19.38 19.43 8.27
N ARG A 615 -18.88 20.11 9.30
CA ARG A 615 -18.41 21.51 9.19
C ARG A 615 -17.23 21.62 8.23
N ILE A 616 -16.19 20.78 8.39
CA ILE A 616 -15.02 20.72 7.49
C ILE A 616 -15.46 20.58 6.02
N LEU A 617 -16.32 19.60 5.74
CA LEU A 617 -16.79 19.32 4.39
C LEU A 617 -17.67 20.43 3.80
N THR A 618 -18.42 21.14 4.65
CA THR A 618 -19.23 22.30 4.26
C THR A 618 -18.34 23.48 3.91
N ASP A 619 -17.38 23.81 4.77
CA ASP A 619 -16.43 24.92 4.57
C ASP A 619 -15.56 24.69 3.32
N ASN A 620 -15.18 23.43 3.09
CA ASN A 620 -14.45 23.01 1.88
C ASN A 620 -15.34 22.91 0.63
N LYS A 621 -16.66 23.14 0.74
CA LYS A 621 -17.64 23.11 -0.37
C LYS A 621 -17.73 21.75 -1.08
N VAL A 622 -17.52 20.67 -0.35
CA VAL A 622 -17.53 19.29 -0.88
C VAL A 622 -18.54 18.38 -0.20
N ILE A 623 -19.34 18.86 0.76
CA ILE A 623 -20.31 18.04 1.50
C ILE A 623 -21.22 17.16 0.62
N ALA A 624 -21.61 17.63 -0.58
CA ALA A 624 -22.43 16.87 -1.51
C ALA A 624 -21.75 15.60 -2.07
N LYS A 625 -20.43 15.44 -1.87
CA LYS A 625 -19.67 14.24 -2.24
C LYS A 625 -19.70 13.16 -1.14
N TYR A 626 -20.19 13.47 0.07
CA TYR A 626 -20.08 12.61 1.24
C TYR A 626 -21.45 12.28 1.83
N ASP A 627 -21.55 11.08 2.38
CA ASP A 627 -22.62 10.70 3.31
C ASP A 627 -22.13 10.96 4.74
N THR A 628 -22.86 11.81 5.47
CA THR A 628 -22.52 12.22 6.85
C THR A 628 -23.36 11.49 7.89
N THR A 629 -24.21 10.56 7.47
CA THR A 629 -25.01 9.74 8.37
C THR A 629 -24.17 8.59 8.94
N ARG A 630 -24.53 8.13 10.15
CA ARG A 630 -23.93 6.93 10.74
C ARG A 630 -24.30 5.72 9.86
N PRO A 631 -23.34 5.03 9.22
CA PRO A 631 -23.66 3.86 8.40
C PRO A 631 -24.16 2.71 9.27
N ALA A 632 -25.03 1.86 8.72
CA ALA A 632 -25.42 0.61 9.35
C ALA A 632 -24.21 -0.33 9.55
N ASP A 633 -24.29 -1.22 10.53
CA ASP A 633 -23.17 -2.08 10.95
C ASP A 633 -23.04 -3.37 10.11
N ASP A 634 -24.09 -3.77 9.38
CA ASP A 634 -24.26 -5.13 8.87
C ASP A 634 -24.59 -5.24 7.36
N LEU A 635 -24.12 -4.29 6.56
CA LEU A 635 -24.37 -4.23 5.11
C LEU A 635 -23.32 -4.95 4.25
N GLY A 636 -22.57 -5.89 4.83
CA GLY A 636 -21.58 -6.70 4.11
C GLY A 636 -22.18 -7.46 2.91
N ILE A 637 -21.40 -7.73 1.88
CA ILE A 637 -21.90 -8.41 0.67
C ILE A 637 -22.16 -9.90 0.98
N VAL A 638 -23.32 -10.41 0.54
CA VAL A 638 -23.64 -11.85 0.56
C VAL A 638 -23.62 -12.40 -0.87
N SER A 639 -23.43 -13.71 -1.03
CA SER A 639 -23.43 -14.34 -2.36
C SER A 639 -24.33 -15.56 -2.45
N VAL A 640 -24.95 -15.69 -3.62
CA VAL A 640 -25.68 -16.87 -4.08
C VAL A 640 -24.81 -17.54 -5.14
N GLN A 641 -24.59 -18.85 -5.05
CA GLN A 641 -23.47 -19.52 -5.75
C GLN A 641 -23.86 -20.71 -6.61
N THR A 642 -24.99 -21.37 -6.36
CA THR A 642 -25.45 -22.47 -7.21
C THR A 642 -26.09 -21.94 -8.49
N GLN A 643 -26.07 -22.74 -9.57
CA GLN A 643 -26.69 -22.32 -10.84
C GLN A 643 -28.20 -22.09 -10.66
N GLU A 644 -28.87 -22.93 -9.89
CA GLU A 644 -30.29 -22.78 -9.57
C GLU A 644 -30.56 -21.49 -8.80
N GLY A 645 -29.83 -21.25 -7.71
CA GLY A 645 -29.98 -20.04 -6.89
C GLY A 645 -29.71 -18.77 -7.69
N CYS A 646 -28.63 -18.74 -8.48
CA CYS A 646 -28.28 -17.61 -9.32
C CYS A 646 -29.37 -17.29 -10.36
N LYS A 647 -29.92 -18.30 -11.04
CA LYS A 647 -31.02 -18.10 -12.00
C LYS A 647 -32.27 -17.52 -11.32
N LYS A 648 -32.66 -18.04 -10.15
CA LYS A 648 -33.79 -17.50 -9.38
C LYS A 648 -33.60 -16.02 -9.03
N VAL A 649 -32.40 -15.63 -8.59
CA VAL A 649 -32.11 -14.22 -8.27
C VAL A 649 -32.14 -13.35 -9.53
N PHE A 650 -31.67 -13.84 -10.68
CA PHE A 650 -31.77 -13.10 -11.95
C PHE A 650 -33.21 -12.93 -12.45
N GLU A 651 -34.08 -13.90 -12.19
CA GLU A 651 -35.48 -13.89 -12.61
C GLU A 651 -36.38 -13.07 -11.66
N ASP A 652 -36.06 -13.02 -10.36
CA ASP A 652 -36.80 -12.29 -9.32
C ASP A 652 -36.40 -10.82 -9.20
N ARG A 653 -36.79 -10.03 -10.20
CA ARG A 653 -36.48 -8.60 -10.30
C ARG A 653 -37.22 -7.70 -9.30
N ASP A 654 -38.35 -8.16 -8.76
CA ASP A 654 -39.15 -7.36 -7.83
C ASP A 654 -38.44 -7.30 -6.47
N ASN A 655 -37.71 -8.38 -6.14
CA ASN A 655 -36.95 -8.50 -4.91
C ASN A 655 -35.46 -8.21 -5.07
N PHE A 656 -34.89 -8.38 -6.27
CA PHE A 656 -33.48 -8.14 -6.57
C PHE A 656 -33.29 -7.19 -7.75
N VAL A 657 -33.08 -5.91 -7.44
CA VAL A 657 -32.95 -4.83 -8.43
C VAL A 657 -31.50 -4.57 -8.81
N VAL A 658 -31.28 -4.00 -9.99
CA VAL A 658 -29.95 -3.57 -10.43
C VAL A 658 -29.53 -2.26 -9.76
N MET A 659 -28.22 -2.10 -9.51
CA MET A 659 -27.67 -0.88 -8.90
C MET A 659 -27.14 0.16 -9.92
N TYR A 660 -27.24 -0.15 -11.22
CA TYR A 660 -26.50 0.55 -12.28
C TYR A 660 -27.06 1.95 -12.59
N GLN A 661 -28.37 2.14 -12.44
CA GLN A 661 -29.08 3.30 -12.98
C GLN A 661 -28.51 4.64 -12.49
N LYS A 662 -28.17 4.72 -11.20
CA LYS A 662 -27.58 5.95 -10.64
C LYS A 662 -26.25 6.28 -11.32
N ALA A 663 -25.34 5.31 -11.40
CA ALA A 663 -24.03 5.49 -12.02
C ALA A 663 -24.14 5.79 -13.52
N ILE A 664 -25.10 5.18 -14.21
CA ILE A 664 -25.42 5.50 -15.61
C ILE A 664 -25.81 6.98 -15.73
N ARG A 665 -26.80 7.44 -14.96
CA ARG A 665 -27.28 8.84 -15.01
C ARG A 665 -26.18 9.85 -14.67
N ASP A 666 -25.30 9.53 -13.72
CA ASP A 666 -24.14 10.35 -13.39
C ASP A 666 -23.24 10.55 -14.63
N CYS A 667 -22.96 9.48 -15.38
CA CYS A 667 -22.15 9.54 -16.60
C CYS A 667 -22.86 10.20 -17.80
N THR A 668 -24.17 10.04 -17.91
CA THR A 668 -24.93 10.44 -19.10
C THR A 668 -25.66 11.79 -18.95
N ALA A 669 -25.29 12.63 -17.97
CA ALA A 669 -25.95 13.92 -17.69
C ALA A 669 -27.46 13.77 -17.39
N GLY A 670 -27.82 12.74 -16.63
CA GLY A 670 -29.18 12.51 -16.15
C GLY A 670 -30.04 11.63 -17.05
N HIS A 671 -29.54 11.24 -18.23
CA HIS A 671 -30.21 10.37 -19.19
C HIS A 671 -30.12 8.89 -18.80
N ASP A 672 -31.13 8.11 -19.14
CA ASP A 672 -31.21 6.71 -18.74
C ASP A 672 -30.64 5.77 -19.82
N PHE A 673 -30.20 4.57 -19.44
CA PHE A 673 -29.87 3.47 -20.36
C PHE A 673 -30.56 2.19 -19.90
N MET A 674 -31.03 1.38 -20.85
CA MET A 674 -32.02 0.32 -20.57
C MET A 674 -31.57 -0.72 -19.53
N ILE A 675 -30.28 -1.01 -19.42
CA ILE A 675 -29.75 -2.03 -18.49
C ILE A 675 -29.94 -1.66 -17.02
N GLY A 676 -30.28 -0.41 -16.71
CA GLY A 676 -30.60 0.02 -15.35
C GLY A 676 -32.10 -0.01 -15.04
N TRP A 677 -32.94 -0.56 -15.93
CA TRP A 677 -34.38 -0.66 -15.72
C TRP A 677 -34.80 -2.09 -15.40
N ASP A 678 -35.42 -2.29 -14.24
CA ASP A 678 -36.00 -3.59 -13.87
C ASP A 678 -37.42 -3.82 -14.46
N SER A 679 -38.02 -2.80 -15.08
CA SER A 679 -39.31 -2.90 -15.78
C SER A 679 -39.14 -3.53 -17.16
N ALA A 680 -39.66 -4.75 -17.37
CA ALA A 680 -39.59 -5.41 -18.68
C ALA A 680 -40.27 -4.65 -19.80
N THR A 681 -41.43 -4.02 -19.55
CA THR A 681 -42.15 -3.28 -20.60
C THR A 681 -41.29 -2.13 -21.13
N ARG A 682 -40.70 -1.34 -20.23
CA ARG A 682 -39.81 -0.24 -20.59
C ARG A 682 -38.51 -0.75 -21.22
N HIS A 683 -37.92 -1.79 -20.66
CA HIS A 683 -36.68 -2.39 -21.13
C HIS A 683 -36.81 -2.99 -22.54
N ASP A 684 -37.80 -3.85 -22.77
CA ASP A 684 -37.92 -4.64 -23.99
C ASP A 684 -38.24 -3.78 -25.21
N GLU A 685 -39.01 -2.70 -25.04
CA GLU A 685 -39.26 -1.72 -26.09
C GLU A 685 -37.96 -1.05 -26.55
N ARG A 686 -37.17 -0.53 -25.59
CA ARG A 686 -35.88 0.11 -25.91
C ARG A 686 -34.87 -0.89 -26.46
N SER A 687 -34.82 -2.09 -25.89
CA SER A 687 -33.94 -3.19 -26.33
C SER A 687 -34.21 -3.60 -27.77
N LYS A 688 -35.47 -3.77 -28.17
CA LYS A 688 -35.83 -4.09 -29.58
C LYS A 688 -35.35 -3.01 -30.55
N ILE A 689 -35.52 -1.74 -30.20
CA ILE A 689 -35.05 -0.61 -31.02
C ILE A 689 -33.52 -0.66 -31.15
N LEU A 690 -32.82 -0.74 -30.01
CA LEU A 690 -31.36 -0.75 -29.99
C LEU A 690 -30.77 -2.00 -30.65
N HIS A 691 -31.43 -3.15 -30.57
CA HIS A 691 -31.00 -4.34 -31.30
C HIS A 691 -31.01 -4.11 -32.82
N LYS A 692 -32.07 -3.50 -33.35
CA LYS A 692 -32.16 -3.17 -34.79
C LYS A 692 -31.13 -2.12 -35.20
N VAL A 693 -30.88 -1.14 -34.34
CA VAL A 693 -29.91 -0.07 -34.59
C VAL A 693 -28.47 -0.60 -34.50
N PHE A 694 -28.14 -1.39 -33.49
CA PHE A 694 -26.76 -1.78 -33.19
C PHE A 694 -26.28 -3.02 -33.94
N PHE A 695 -27.16 -3.96 -34.30
CA PHE A 695 -26.75 -5.18 -35.00
C PHE A 695 -27.21 -5.14 -36.47
N GLU A 696 -26.31 -4.77 -37.39
CA GLU A 696 -26.56 -4.85 -38.83
C GLU A 696 -26.71 -6.29 -39.35
N GLU A 697 -27.19 -6.40 -40.59
CA GLU A 697 -27.11 -7.65 -41.34
C GLU A 697 -25.65 -8.09 -41.49
N GLY A 698 -25.38 -9.36 -41.20
CA GLY A 698 -24.02 -9.91 -41.22
C GLY A 698 -23.11 -9.43 -40.08
N PHE A 699 -23.65 -8.82 -39.01
CA PHE A 699 -22.87 -8.27 -37.90
C PHE A 699 -21.74 -9.19 -37.39
N GLU A 700 -22.04 -10.45 -37.06
CA GLU A 700 -21.08 -11.39 -36.52
C GLU A 700 -19.92 -11.64 -37.50
N LYS A 701 -20.23 -11.75 -38.79
CA LYS A 701 -19.22 -11.93 -39.84
C LYS A 701 -18.32 -10.70 -39.96
N ASN A 702 -18.90 -9.50 -39.96
CA ASN A 702 -18.14 -8.24 -40.02
C ASN A 702 -17.23 -8.07 -38.80
N VAL A 703 -17.71 -8.44 -37.61
CA VAL A 703 -16.90 -8.45 -36.39
C VAL A 703 -15.74 -9.45 -36.52
N SER A 704 -16.02 -10.69 -36.91
CA SER A 704 -14.97 -11.70 -37.08
C SER A 704 -13.90 -11.25 -38.06
N GLU A 705 -14.30 -10.67 -39.19
CA GLU A 705 -13.39 -10.13 -40.20
C GLU A 705 -12.54 -8.96 -39.67
N PHE A 706 -13.16 -8.02 -38.95
CA PHE A 706 -12.45 -6.91 -38.32
C PHE A 706 -11.40 -7.43 -37.32
N PHE A 707 -11.79 -8.32 -36.41
CA PHE A 707 -10.90 -8.83 -35.37
C PHE A 707 -9.76 -9.65 -35.98
N ARG A 708 -10.03 -10.55 -36.93
CA ARG A 708 -8.98 -11.31 -37.62
C ARG A 708 -7.97 -10.39 -38.31
N THR A 709 -8.47 -9.40 -39.04
CA THR A 709 -7.63 -8.46 -39.79
C THR A 709 -6.74 -7.64 -38.86
N ASN A 710 -7.31 -7.08 -37.80
CA ASN A 710 -6.56 -6.22 -36.88
C ASN A 710 -5.62 -7.01 -35.95
N VAL A 711 -6.04 -8.17 -35.45
CA VAL A 711 -5.16 -9.04 -34.64
C VAL A 711 -3.95 -9.46 -35.46
N LYS A 712 -4.13 -9.90 -36.71
CA LYS A 712 -3.01 -10.25 -37.60
C LYS A 712 -2.03 -9.08 -37.80
N LYS A 713 -2.54 -7.89 -38.13
CA LYS A 713 -1.71 -6.68 -38.28
C LYS A 713 -0.96 -6.33 -37.00
N LEU A 714 -1.60 -6.45 -35.85
CA LEU A 714 -0.99 -6.16 -34.55
C LEU A 714 0.08 -7.18 -34.18
N ILE A 715 -0.10 -8.46 -34.50
CA ILE A 715 0.95 -9.48 -34.34
C ILE A 715 2.18 -9.12 -35.18
N GLU A 716 1.98 -8.74 -36.45
CA GLU A 716 3.08 -8.35 -37.33
C GLU A 716 3.82 -7.09 -36.82
N LYS A 717 3.08 -6.11 -36.31
CA LYS A 717 3.62 -4.84 -35.80
C LYS A 717 4.33 -4.97 -34.46
N ASN A 718 3.81 -5.79 -33.55
CA ASN A 718 4.21 -5.80 -32.13
C ASN A 718 5.09 -7.00 -31.74
N SER A 719 5.48 -7.84 -32.69
CA SER A 719 6.40 -8.96 -32.44
C SER A 719 7.87 -8.55 -32.50
N LEU A 720 8.61 -8.86 -31.43
CA LEU A 720 10.05 -8.74 -31.37
C LEU A 720 10.71 -9.99 -31.98
N SER A 721 11.67 -9.80 -32.88
CA SER A 721 12.39 -10.90 -33.54
C SER A 721 13.75 -11.15 -32.89
N PHE A 722 14.09 -12.43 -32.69
CA PHE A 722 15.35 -12.88 -32.14
C PHE A 722 16.13 -13.72 -33.15
N THR A 723 17.34 -14.12 -32.77
CA THR A 723 18.15 -15.06 -33.56
C THR A 723 17.44 -16.41 -33.72
N LYS A 724 17.75 -17.10 -34.82
CA LYS A 724 17.18 -18.43 -35.17
C LYS A 724 15.65 -18.46 -35.33
N GLY A 725 15.05 -17.36 -35.81
CA GLY A 725 13.64 -17.31 -36.19
C GLY A 725 12.64 -17.34 -35.03
N ARG A 726 13.09 -17.21 -33.78
CA ARG A 726 12.20 -17.06 -32.62
C ARG A 726 11.63 -15.65 -32.56
N LYS A 727 10.32 -15.53 -32.32
CA LYS A 727 9.61 -14.26 -32.08
C LYS A 727 8.98 -14.24 -30.68
N SER A 728 8.80 -13.05 -30.13
CA SER A 728 8.12 -12.82 -28.86
C SER A 728 7.15 -11.66 -28.96
N ILE A 729 6.03 -11.74 -28.25
CA ILE A 729 4.99 -10.70 -28.24
C ILE A 729 4.28 -10.64 -26.88
N ASP A 730 4.07 -9.43 -26.36
CA ASP A 730 3.14 -9.20 -25.25
C ASP A 730 1.72 -9.11 -25.81
N ILE A 731 0.94 -10.17 -25.65
CA ILE A 731 -0.41 -10.27 -26.22
C ILE A 731 -1.43 -9.38 -25.50
N VAL A 732 -1.15 -8.96 -24.27
CA VAL A 732 -2.05 -8.07 -23.54
C VAL A 732 -1.91 -6.66 -24.07
N LYS A 733 -0.70 -6.10 -23.96
CA LYS A 733 -0.43 -4.71 -24.37
C LYS A 733 -0.48 -4.54 -25.89
N GLY A 734 -0.04 -5.54 -26.64
CA GLY A 734 0.12 -5.45 -28.09
C GLY A 734 -1.13 -5.85 -28.88
N ILE A 735 -2.09 -6.56 -28.29
CA ILE A 735 -3.22 -7.12 -29.05
C ILE A 735 -4.53 -6.94 -28.30
N THR A 736 -4.72 -7.68 -27.20
CA THR A 736 -6.05 -7.83 -26.57
C THR A 736 -6.57 -6.52 -25.94
N ASN A 737 -5.68 -5.65 -25.45
CA ASN A 737 -6.06 -4.30 -24.99
C ASN A 737 -6.32 -3.30 -26.12
N ILE A 738 -5.85 -3.59 -27.34
CA ILE A 738 -5.90 -2.67 -28.48
C ILE A 738 -7.09 -2.99 -29.39
N THR A 739 -7.27 -4.26 -29.79
CA THR A 739 -8.23 -4.63 -30.84
C THR A 739 -9.67 -4.20 -30.52
N PRO A 740 -10.23 -4.42 -29.32
CA PRO A 740 -11.59 -3.96 -29.01
C PRO A 740 -11.73 -2.44 -28.99
N ILE A 741 -10.67 -1.71 -28.66
CA ILE A 741 -10.67 -0.23 -28.67
C ILE A 741 -10.61 0.31 -30.09
N LEU A 742 -9.85 -0.33 -30.98
CA LEU A 742 -9.91 -0.01 -32.41
C LEU A 742 -11.31 -0.29 -32.97
N TRP A 743 -11.95 -1.39 -32.56
CA TRP A 743 -13.32 -1.70 -32.98
C TRP A 743 -14.31 -0.64 -32.51
N LEU A 744 -14.25 -0.23 -31.24
CA LEU A 744 -15.07 0.86 -30.71
C LEU A 744 -14.81 2.18 -31.44
N ALA A 745 -13.55 2.48 -31.75
CA ALA A 745 -13.19 3.69 -32.45
C ALA A 745 -13.73 3.72 -33.88
N GLU A 746 -13.67 2.62 -34.62
CA GLU A 746 -14.31 2.51 -35.93
C GLU A 746 -15.83 2.56 -35.82
N ARG A 747 -16.40 1.86 -34.83
CA ARG A 747 -17.85 1.73 -34.66
C ARG A 747 -18.54 3.04 -34.30
N PHE A 748 -17.89 3.87 -33.48
CA PHE A 748 -18.44 5.12 -32.99
C PHE A 748 -17.71 6.37 -33.52
N ALA A 749 -16.78 6.21 -34.47
CA ALA A 749 -15.94 7.30 -34.98
C ALA A 749 -15.23 8.07 -33.85
N ILE A 750 -14.59 7.35 -32.92
CA ILE A 750 -13.80 7.97 -31.85
C ILE A 750 -12.48 8.50 -32.45
N PRO A 751 -12.17 9.80 -32.32
CA PRO A 751 -10.97 10.38 -32.91
C PRO A 751 -9.72 10.00 -32.12
N LEU A 752 -9.11 8.87 -32.52
CA LEU A 752 -7.90 8.37 -31.90
C LEU A 752 -6.66 9.18 -32.33
N LYS A 753 -5.74 9.39 -31.39
CA LYS A 753 -4.42 9.98 -31.61
C LYS A 753 -3.42 8.87 -31.88
N THR A 754 -3.01 8.74 -33.14
CA THR A 754 -2.00 7.75 -33.58
C THR A 754 -0.82 8.43 -34.28
N GLN A 755 0.17 7.66 -34.73
CA GLN A 755 1.25 8.21 -35.57
C GLN A 755 0.73 8.71 -36.91
N GLU A 756 -0.27 8.02 -37.47
CA GLU A 756 -0.95 8.39 -38.71
C GLU A 756 -1.91 9.57 -38.51
N THR A 757 -2.50 9.71 -37.32
CA THR A 757 -3.47 10.75 -36.96
C THR A 757 -3.06 11.53 -35.69
N PRO A 758 -1.95 12.30 -35.70
CA PRO A 758 -1.39 12.92 -34.50
C PRO A 758 -2.28 14.01 -33.87
N ARG A 759 -3.29 14.49 -34.61
CA ARG A 759 -4.27 15.49 -34.15
C ARG A 759 -5.55 14.89 -33.54
N GLY A 760 -5.62 13.58 -33.34
CA GLY A 760 -6.74 12.95 -32.64
C GLY A 760 -6.89 13.44 -31.19
N LEU A 761 -8.04 13.17 -30.57
CA LEU A 761 -8.34 13.63 -29.22
C LEU A 761 -7.80 12.69 -28.13
N LEU A 762 -7.91 11.37 -28.34
CA LEU A 762 -7.59 10.36 -27.33
C LEU A 762 -6.56 9.38 -27.87
N THR A 763 -5.50 9.11 -27.13
CA THR A 763 -4.66 7.93 -27.41
C THR A 763 -5.46 6.64 -27.20
N ILE A 764 -5.00 5.52 -27.78
CA ILE A 764 -5.64 4.20 -27.58
C ILE A 764 -5.73 3.88 -26.08
N HIS A 765 -4.68 4.18 -25.31
CA HIS A 765 -4.65 3.95 -23.87
C HIS A 765 -5.65 4.83 -23.10
N GLU A 766 -5.81 6.10 -23.48
CA GLU A 766 -6.81 6.99 -22.88
C GLU A 766 -8.24 6.53 -23.20
N ALA A 767 -8.52 6.12 -24.44
CA ALA A 767 -9.81 5.58 -24.82
C ALA A 767 -10.11 4.27 -24.07
N PHE A 768 -9.12 3.38 -23.95
CA PHE A 768 -9.21 2.17 -23.15
C PHE A 768 -9.55 2.47 -21.69
N THR A 769 -8.78 3.35 -21.06
CA THR A 769 -8.96 3.75 -19.66
C THR A 769 -10.33 4.39 -19.43
N ALA A 770 -10.78 5.23 -20.37
CA ALA A 770 -12.09 5.88 -20.32
C ALA A 770 -13.25 4.87 -20.31
N TYR A 771 -13.27 3.91 -21.23
CA TYR A 771 -14.32 2.89 -21.25
C TYR A 771 -14.24 1.91 -20.07
N LEU A 772 -13.02 1.56 -19.63
CA LEU A 772 -12.84 0.67 -18.49
C LEU A 772 -13.37 1.31 -17.20
N VAL A 773 -13.05 2.58 -16.92
CA VAL A 773 -13.55 3.24 -15.70
C VAL A 773 -15.06 3.42 -15.73
N LEU A 774 -15.64 3.70 -16.91
CA LEU A 774 -17.10 3.74 -17.09
C LEU A 774 -17.74 2.39 -16.77
N PHE A 775 -17.20 1.31 -17.32
CA PHE A 775 -17.69 -0.04 -17.07
C PHE A 775 -17.63 -0.41 -15.58
N MET A 776 -16.49 -0.15 -14.93
CA MET A 776 -16.28 -0.47 -13.51
C MET A 776 -17.21 0.35 -12.61
N TYR A 777 -17.36 1.66 -12.85
CA TYR A 777 -18.26 2.51 -12.06
C TYR A 777 -19.73 2.13 -12.26
N GLN A 778 -20.16 1.88 -13.50
CA GLN A 778 -21.55 1.58 -13.83
C GLN A 778 -21.98 0.18 -13.36
N SER A 779 -21.08 -0.80 -13.37
CA SER A 779 -21.46 -2.22 -13.20
C SER A 779 -20.91 -2.88 -11.92
N PHE A 780 -19.78 -2.41 -11.37
CA PHE A 780 -19.03 -3.09 -10.31
C PHE A 780 -18.55 -2.17 -9.17
N ASN A 781 -19.22 -1.05 -8.95
CA ASN A 781 -18.95 -0.14 -7.84
C ASN A 781 -19.45 -0.71 -6.49
N ILE A 782 -18.86 -1.84 -6.06
CA ILE A 782 -19.21 -2.56 -4.81
C ILE A 782 -18.04 -2.60 -3.80
N ILE A 783 -16.90 -2.02 -4.15
CA ILE A 783 -15.71 -1.93 -3.30
C ILE A 783 -15.59 -0.49 -2.80
N PRO A 784 -15.90 -0.21 -1.51
CA PRO A 784 -15.96 1.16 -0.97
C PRO A 784 -14.71 2.01 -1.23
N LYS A 785 -13.50 1.45 -1.05
CA LYS A 785 -12.23 2.18 -1.25
C LYS A 785 -12.05 2.76 -2.66
N ASN A 786 -12.77 2.24 -3.66
CA ASN A 786 -12.67 2.65 -5.06
C ASN A 786 -13.76 3.65 -5.48
N GLU A 787 -14.81 3.85 -4.69
CA GLU A 787 -16.06 4.51 -5.12
C GLU A 787 -15.83 5.94 -5.64
N ILE A 788 -15.18 6.80 -4.85
CA ILE A 788 -14.92 8.20 -5.24
C ILE A 788 -14.01 8.25 -6.48
N LYS A 789 -12.96 7.43 -6.53
CA LYS A 789 -12.03 7.34 -7.67
C LYS A 789 -12.74 6.94 -8.96
N LEU A 790 -13.56 5.90 -8.88
CA LEU A 790 -14.33 5.37 -10.01
C LEU A 790 -15.33 6.40 -10.48
N LYS A 791 -16.06 7.04 -9.56
CA LYS A 791 -17.04 8.09 -9.89
C LYS A 791 -16.40 9.27 -10.60
N GLU A 792 -15.34 9.85 -10.04
CA GLU A 792 -14.68 11.02 -10.62
C GLU A 792 -14.01 10.68 -11.96
N GLY A 793 -13.35 9.53 -12.05
CA GLY A 793 -12.76 9.04 -13.30
C GLY A 793 -13.81 8.77 -14.38
N ALA A 794 -14.93 8.14 -14.03
CA ALA A 794 -16.04 7.86 -14.94
C ALA A 794 -16.72 9.14 -15.41
N MET A 795 -16.96 10.11 -14.53
CA MET A 795 -17.54 11.40 -14.92
C MET A 795 -16.65 12.16 -15.89
N LYS A 796 -15.33 12.22 -15.63
CA LYS A 796 -14.35 12.84 -16.53
C LYS A 796 -14.30 12.14 -17.89
N ALA A 797 -14.29 10.82 -17.90
CA ALA A 797 -14.32 10.03 -19.13
C ALA A 797 -15.62 10.25 -19.93
N ALA A 798 -16.77 10.25 -19.24
CA ALA A 798 -18.08 10.44 -19.85
C ALA A 798 -18.20 11.81 -20.50
N GLU A 799 -17.70 12.88 -19.88
CA GLU A 799 -17.74 14.24 -20.43
C GLU A 799 -17.13 14.31 -21.83
N GLY A 800 -15.93 13.76 -22.01
CA GLY A 800 -15.26 13.72 -23.31
C GLY A 800 -16.01 12.88 -24.36
N LEU A 801 -16.53 11.70 -23.96
CA LEU A 801 -17.29 10.85 -24.87
C LEU A 801 -18.65 11.44 -25.26
N ARG A 802 -19.35 12.09 -24.32
CA ARG A 802 -20.61 12.80 -24.59
C ARG A 802 -20.43 13.85 -25.67
N ALA A 803 -19.36 14.66 -25.57
CA ALA A 803 -19.08 15.70 -26.56
C ALA A 803 -18.84 15.11 -27.96
N ILE A 804 -18.12 13.99 -28.06
CA ILE A 804 -17.88 13.28 -29.33
C ILE A 804 -19.20 12.76 -29.92
N PHE A 805 -19.99 12.03 -29.12
CA PHE A 805 -21.24 11.43 -29.60
C PHE A 805 -22.30 12.48 -29.94
N GLU A 806 -22.40 13.54 -29.16
CA GLU A 806 -23.32 14.64 -29.43
C GLU A 806 -22.97 15.37 -30.73
N ALA A 807 -21.68 15.57 -31.01
CA ALA A 807 -21.22 16.15 -32.26
C ALA A 807 -21.65 15.28 -33.45
N HIS A 808 -21.35 13.99 -33.42
CA HIS A 808 -21.69 13.05 -34.48
C HIS A 808 -23.20 12.91 -34.70
N LEU A 809 -23.99 12.80 -33.63
CA LEU A 809 -25.47 12.76 -33.73
C LEU A 809 -26.05 14.03 -34.36
N LYS A 810 -25.40 15.19 -34.19
CA LYS A 810 -25.85 16.47 -34.79
C LYS A 810 -25.38 16.68 -36.23
N THR A 811 -24.34 15.98 -36.68
CA THR A 811 -23.75 16.14 -38.02
C THR A 811 -24.20 15.05 -38.98
N GLN A 812 -24.34 13.81 -38.51
CA GLN A 812 -24.67 12.61 -39.29
C GLN A 812 -26.20 12.42 -39.40
N VAL A 813 -26.86 13.36 -40.10
CA VAL A 813 -28.33 13.47 -40.25
C VAL A 813 -28.80 13.43 -41.71
N GLY A 814 -27.89 13.24 -42.66
CA GLY A 814 -28.11 13.32 -44.11
C GLY A 814 -28.10 14.75 -44.67
N GLY A 815 -28.11 14.85 -46.01
CA GLY A 815 -28.24 16.12 -46.72
C GLY A 815 -26.93 16.87 -46.96
N THR A 816 -27.01 18.20 -47.17
CA THR A 816 -25.84 19.03 -47.54
C THR A 816 -24.90 19.30 -46.36
N LYS A 817 -25.42 19.34 -45.13
CA LYS A 817 -24.65 19.57 -43.91
C LYS A 817 -23.66 18.42 -43.66
N GLU A 818 -24.13 17.18 -43.72
CA GLU A 818 -23.29 15.97 -43.60
C GLU A 818 -22.19 15.95 -44.66
N LYS A 819 -22.56 16.13 -45.95
CA LYS A 819 -21.59 16.17 -47.06
C LYS A 819 -20.46 17.18 -46.89
N PHE A 820 -20.76 18.34 -46.28
CA PHE A 820 -19.75 19.36 -46.01
C PHE A 820 -18.83 18.98 -44.84
N VAL A 821 -19.40 18.43 -43.76
CA VAL A 821 -18.64 17.95 -42.60
C VAL A 821 -17.74 16.78 -42.99
N ASP A 822 -18.27 15.78 -43.68
CA ASP A 822 -17.50 14.62 -44.15
C ASP A 822 -16.35 15.03 -45.08
N TRP A 823 -16.56 16.07 -45.91
CA TRP A 823 -15.50 16.61 -46.76
C TRP A 823 -14.38 17.27 -45.95
N LEU A 824 -14.71 18.01 -44.89
CA LEU A 824 -13.74 18.62 -44.00
C LEU A 824 -12.97 17.58 -43.18
N GLU A 825 -13.63 16.51 -42.78
CA GLU A 825 -13.09 15.48 -41.88
C GLU A 825 -12.31 14.39 -42.61
N LYS A 826 -12.48 14.25 -43.93
CA LYS A 826 -11.84 13.22 -44.75
C LYS A 826 -10.32 13.17 -44.57
N GLY A 827 -9.79 11.99 -44.22
CA GLY A 827 -8.37 11.77 -43.99
C GLY A 827 -7.85 12.32 -42.65
N SER A 828 -8.75 12.78 -41.77
CA SER A 828 -8.43 13.23 -40.42
C SER A 828 -8.85 12.20 -39.37
N ALA A 829 -8.47 12.42 -38.10
CA ALA A 829 -8.93 11.59 -36.98
C ALA A 829 -10.46 11.65 -36.77
N PHE A 830 -11.15 12.66 -37.31
CA PHE A 830 -12.57 12.90 -37.10
C PHE A 830 -13.45 12.24 -38.17
N GLU A 831 -12.86 11.61 -39.18
CA GLU A 831 -13.59 10.98 -40.28
C GLU A 831 -14.60 9.94 -39.76
N VAL A 832 -15.87 10.12 -40.15
CA VAL A 832 -16.94 9.17 -39.84
C VAL A 832 -17.00 8.09 -40.92
N GLY A 833 -16.60 6.88 -40.56
CA GLY A 833 -16.65 5.72 -41.45
C GLY A 833 -18.09 5.22 -41.70
N PRO A 834 -18.30 4.37 -42.74
CA PRO A 834 -19.65 3.90 -43.14
C PRO A 834 -20.43 3.18 -42.03
N HIS A 835 -19.75 2.44 -41.16
CA HIS A 835 -20.39 1.74 -40.04
C HIS A 835 -20.91 2.71 -38.97
N ALA A 836 -20.12 3.73 -38.64
CA ALA A 836 -20.49 4.77 -37.68
C ALA A 836 -21.61 5.68 -38.25
N ASP A 837 -21.50 6.08 -39.51
CA ASP A 837 -22.52 6.86 -40.21
C ASP A 837 -23.89 6.14 -40.20
N ARG A 838 -23.91 4.85 -40.59
CA ARG A 838 -25.12 4.02 -40.52
C ARG A 838 -25.70 3.99 -39.10
N LEU A 839 -24.85 3.81 -38.10
CA LEU A 839 -25.27 3.75 -36.70
C LEU A 839 -25.92 5.06 -36.25
N TYR A 840 -25.27 6.21 -36.50
CA TYR A 840 -25.79 7.52 -36.10
C TYR A 840 -27.09 7.88 -36.83
N LYS A 841 -27.21 7.57 -38.12
CA LYS A 841 -28.47 7.71 -38.87
C LYS A 841 -29.58 6.85 -38.28
N ALA A 842 -29.30 5.57 -38.02
CA ALA A 842 -30.27 4.67 -37.41
C ALA A 842 -30.69 5.11 -36.00
N LEU A 843 -29.77 5.66 -35.20
CA LEU A 843 -30.08 6.27 -33.90
C LEU A 843 -30.98 7.52 -34.07
N ASN A 844 -30.64 8.43 -34.97
CA ASN A 844 -31.43 9.63 -35.26
C ASN A 844 -32.84 9.33 -35.83
N ASP A 845 -33.01 8.20 -36.50
CA ASP A 845 -34.29 7.74 -37.02
C ASP A 845 -35.26 7.27 -35.93
N THR A 846 -34.76 6.94 -34.74
CA THR A 846 -35.62 6.62 -33.58
C THR A 846 -36.38 7.82 -33.04
N LYS A 847 -35.95 9.05 -33.38
CA LYS A 847 -36.51 10.34 -32.90
C LYS A 847 -36.46 10.52 -31.37
N LEU A 848 -35.59 9.79 -30.70
CA LEU A 848 -35.33 9.96 -29.27
C LEU A 848 -34.47 11.21 -29.00
N PRO A 849 -34.53 11.78 -27.79
CA PRO A 849 -33.67 12.90 -27.41
C PRO A 849 -32.19 12.57 -27.59
N ILE A 850 -31.41 13.52 -28.11
CA ILE A 850 -29.96 13.34 -28.37
C ILE A 850 -29.22 12.83 -27.12
N GLY A 851 -29.53 13.37 -25.94
CA GLY A 851 -28.90 12.92 -24.70
C GLY A 851 -29.17 11.45 -24.36
N ASP A 852 -30.35 10.92 -24.70
CA ASP A 852 -30.64 9.49 -24.54
C ASP A 852 -29.82 8.65 -25.55
N LEU A 853 -29.69 9.13 -26.80
CA LEU A 853 -28.88 8.47 -27.83
C LEU A 853 -27.38 8.47 -27.48
N VAL A 854 -26.88 9.55 -26.89
CA VAL A 854 -25.52 9.62 -26.32
C VAL A 854 -25.38 8.61 -25.18
N GLY A 855 -26.38 8.50 -24.32
CA GLY A 855 -26.45 7.49 -23.27
C GLY A 855 -26.37 6.06 -23.83
N ASP A 856 -27.07 5.78 -24.93
CA ASP A 856 -27.01 4.49 -25.62
C ASP A 856 -25.59 4.21 -26.14
N CYS A 857 -24.92 5.17 -26.78
CA CYS A 857 -23.55 4.99 -27.28
C CYS A 857 -22.56 4.64 -26.15
N ILE A 858 -22.63 5.36 -25.02
CA ILE A 858 -21.80 5.07 -23.84
C ILE A 858 -22.13 3.68 -23.28
N GLY A 859 -23.42 3.39 -23.09
CA GLY A 859 -23.90 2.12 -22.51
C GLY A 859 -23.57 0.89 -23.36
N MET A 860 -23.61 1.02 -24.69
CA MET A 860 -23.22 -0.05 -25.62
C MET A 860 -21.70 -0.22 -25.72
N GLY A 861 -20.93 0.86 -25.57
CA GLY A 861 -19.46 0.83 -25.67
C GLY A 861 -18.74 0.33 -24.41
N ALA A 862 -19.19 0.71 -23.21
CA ALA A 862 -18.49 0.41 -21.96
C ALA A 862 -18.25 -1.11 -21.72
N PRO A 863 -19.23 -2.01 -21.91
CA PRO A 863 -19.02 -3.45 -21.72
C PRO A 863 -18.00 -4.08 -22.68
N VAL A 864 -17.72 -3.47 -23.82
CA VAL A 864 -16.76 -4.01 -24.82
C VAL A 864 -15.34 -3.95 -24.28
N ALA A 865 -14.93 -2.81 -23.73
CA ALA A 865 -13.62 -2.66 -23.08
C ALA A 865 -13.54 -3.46 -21.77
N GLY A 866 -14.66 -3.56 -21.05
CA GLY A 866 -14.76 -4.35 -19.82
C GLY A 866 -14.57 -5.86 -20.06
N ASN A 867 -15.29 -6.44 -21.01
CA ASN A 867 -15.35 -7.89 -21.16
C ASN A 867 -14.35 -8.41 -22.21
N ILE A 868 -14.36 -7.89 -23.43
CA ILE A 868 -13.66 -8.53 -24.57
C ILE A 868 -12.15 -8.35 -24.47
N THR A 869 -11.72 -7.14 -24.11
CA THR A 869 -10.31 -6.82 -23.91
C THR A 869 -9.63 -7.79 -22.96
N GLN A 870 -10.28 -8.08 -21.83
CA GLN A 870 -9.72 -8.94 -20.81
C GLN A 870 -9.89 -10.41 -21.13
N GLN A 871 -11.10 -10.80 -21.58
CA GLN A 871 -11.46 -12.20 -21.75
C GLN A 871 -10.56 -12.92 -22.74
N ALA A 872 -10.14 -12.26 -23.83
CA ALA A 872 -9.20 -12.84 -24.78
C ALA A 872 -7.88 -13.26 -24.13
N SER A 873 -7.31 -12.39 -23.27
CA SER A 873 -6.05 -12.69 -22.59
C SER A 873 -6.17 -13.84 -21.59
N LEU A 874 -7.30 -13.94 -20.87
CA LEU A 874 -7.57 -15.03 -19.93
C LEU A 874 -7.72 -16.37 -20.63
N LEU A 875 -8.41 -16.39 -21.79
CA LEU A 875 -8.56 -17.61 -22.59
C LEU A 875 -7.23 -18.08 -23.18
N ILE A 876 -6.42 -17.15 -23.69
CA ILE A 876 -5.10 -17.47 -24.24
C ILE A 876 -4.18 -18.03 -23.14
N ASP A 877 -4.18 -17.41 -21.96
CA ASP A 877 -3.47 -17.94 -20.79
C ASP A 877 -3.96 -19.35 -20.45
N LEU A 878 -5.27 -19.53 -20.25
CA LEU A 878 -5.90 -20.82 -19.91
C LEU A 878 -5.49 -21.94 -20.87
N PHE A 879 -5.64 -21.75 -22.17
CA PHE A 879 -5.34 -22.79 -23.17
C PHE A 879 -3.85 -23.05 -23.35
N LEU A 880 -2.98 -22.17 -22.88
CA LEU A 880 -1.53 -22.39 -22.84
C LEU A 880 -1.05 -22.89 -21.47
N SER A 881 -1.95 -23.04 -20.48
CA SER A 881 -1.63 -23.56 -19.16
C SER A 881 -1.35 -25.07 -19.18
N PRO A 882 -0.51 -25.58 -18.25
CA PRO A 882 -0.42 -27.00 -17.99
C PRO A 882 -1.80 -27.62 -17.72
N GLY A 883 -2.08 -28.79 -18.30
CA GLY A 883 -3.36 -29.51 -18.16
C GLY A 883 -4.40 -29.21 -19.23
N TYR A 884 -4.14 -28.23 -20.13
CA TYR A 884 -5.03 -27.86 -21.23
C TYR A 884 -4.50 -28.28 -22.61
N GLU A 885 -3.48 -29.14 -22.68
CA GLU A 885 -2.76 -29.49 -23.92
C GLU A 885 -3.66 -30.11 -24.99
N GLN A 886 -4.62 -30.95 -24.59
CA GLN A 886 -5.59 -31.54 -25.52
C GLN A 886 -6.47 -30.46 -26.20
N TYR A 887 -6.90 -29.46 -25.42
CA TYR A 887 -7.74 -28.38 -25.93
C TYR A 887 -6.91 -27.42 -26.79
N LYS A 888 -5.67 -27.10 -26.38
CA LYS A 888 -4.71 -26.36 -27.20
C LYS A 888 -4.54 -26.99 -28.57
N THR A 889 -4.34 -28.31 -28.61
CA THR A 889 -4.15 -29.06 -29.85
C THR A 889 -5.37 -28.92 -30.75
N ARG A 890 -6.57 -29.16 -30.20
CA ARG A 890 -7.83 -29.02 -30.95
C ARG A 890 -8.09 -27.59 -31.43
N ILE A 891 -7.85 -26.58 -30.59
CA ILE A 891 -8.00 -25.16 -30.96
C ILE A 891 -7.01 -24.79 -32.09
N THR A 892 -5.78 -25.30 -32.03
CA THR A 892 -4.77 -25.11 -33.09
C THR A 892 -5.23 -25.73 -34.41
N GLU A 893 -5.79 -26.95 -34.38
CA GLU A 893 -6.38 -27.58 -35.57
C GLU A 893 -7.53 -26.72 -36.15
N LEU A 894 -8.50 -26.35 -35.30
CA LEU A 894 -9.64 -25.52 -35.69
C LEU A 894 -9.20 -24.18 -36.27
N ALA A 895 -8.13 -23.58 -35.74
CA ALA A 895 -7.60 -22.31 -36.22
C ALA A 895 -7.11 -22.37 -37.68
N HIS A 896 -6.67 -23.54 -38.15
CA HIS A 896 -6.19 -23.78 -39.51
C HIS A 896 -7.27 -24.30 -40.48
N LEU A 897 -8.43 -24.73 -39.98
CA LEU A 897 -9.56 -25.16 -40.81
C LEU A 897 -10.33 -23.96 -41.40
N PRO A 898 -11.10 -24.17 -42.49
CA PRO A 898 -12.05 -23.17 -42.98
C PRO A 898 -13.01 -22.70 -41.88
N GLU A 899 -13.42 -21.43 -41.94
CA GLU A 899 -14.25 -20.81 -40.90
C GLU A 899 -15.60 -21.53 -40.76
N ALA A 900 -16.26 -21.83 -41.87
CA ALA A 900 -17.55 -22.52 -41.90
C ALA A 900 -17.53 -23.88 -41.15
N ASP A 901 -16.37 -24.55 -41.13
CA ASP A 901 -16.22 -25.90 -40.56
C ASP A 901 -15.79 -25.88 -39.08
N SER A 902 -15.28 -24.75 -38.58
CA SER A 902 -14.60 -24.66 -37.28
C SER A 902 -15.21 -23.65 -36.31
N GLU A 903 -15.98 -22.68 -36.81
CA GLU A 903 -16.40 -21.51 -36.03
C GLU A 903 -17.26 -21.87 -34.82
N ARG A 904 -18.23 -22.79 -34.96
CA ARG A 904 -19.12 -23.17 -33.85
C ARG A 904 -18.36 -23.84 -32.70
N GLU A 905 -17.41 -24.72 -33.02
CA GLU A 905 -16.62 -25.41 -32.00
C GLU A 905 -15.64 -24.45 -31.32
N LEU A 906 -15.04 -23.53 -32.10
CA LEU A 906 -14.14 -22.51 -31.55
C LEU A 906 -14.87 -21.55 -30.60
N GLN A 907 -16.09 -21.12 -30.95
CA GLN A 907 -16.95 -20.37 -30.03
C GLN A 907 -17.37 -21.22 -28.82
N GLY A 908 -17.56 -22.52 -29.00
CA GLY A 908 -17.75 -23.47 -27.89
C GLY A 908 -16.62 -23.44 -26.87
N PHE A 909 -15.36 -23.45 -27.35
CA PHE A 909 -14.20 -23.28 -26.50
C PHE A 909 -14.14 -21.92 -25.81
N VAL A 910 -14.59 -20.85 -26.47
CA VAL A 910 -14.71 -19.52 -25.84
C VAL A 910 -15.63 -19.59 -24.60
N PHE A 911 -16.85 -20.12 -24.74
CA PHE A 911 -17.81 -20.16 -23.63
C PHE A 911 -17.39 -21.14 -22.51
N GLU A 912 -16.85 -22.32 -22.85
CA GLU A 912 -16.28 -23.23 -21.84
C GLU A 912 -15.05 -22.62 -21.14
N GLY A 913 -14.19 -21.93 -21.88
CA GLY A 913 -13.05 -21.23 -21.29
C GLY A 913 -13.46 -20.09 -20.38
N MET A 914 -14.52 -19.33 -20.72
CA MET A 914 -15.11 -18.31 -19.85
C MET A 914 -15.67 -18.90 -18.53
N ARG A 915 -16.13 -20.16 -18.57
CA ARG A 915 -16.61 -20.88 -17.40
C ARG A 915 -15.47 -21.15 -16.39
N HIS A 916 -14.28 -21.46 -16.90
CA HIS A 916 -13.07 -21.71 -16.11
C HIS A 916 -12.27 -20.45 -15.75
N ALA A 917 -12.30 -19.43 -16.61
CA ALA A 917 -11.49 -18.22 -16.50
C ALA A 917 -12.28 -16.99 -17.01
N GLY A 918 -13.40 -16.69 -16.36
CA GLY A 918 -14.27 -15.56 -16.70
C GLY A 918 -13.81 -14.23 -16.10
N VAL A 919 -14.02 -13.13 -16.84
CA VAL A 919 -13.73 -11.76 -16.37
C VAL A 919 -14.65 -11.31 -15.24
N VAL A 920 -15.93 -11.71 -15.29
CA VAL A 920 -16.95 -11.28 -14.32
C VAL A 920 -17.26 -12.43 -13.36
N PRO A 921 -16.71 -12.40 -12.13
CA PRO A 921 -16.88 -13.50 -11.18
C PRO A 921 -18.26 -13.52 -10.49
N GLY A 922 -18.98 -12.40 -10.52
CA GLY A 922 -20.36 -12.30 -10.11
C GLY A 922 -20.99 -10.96 -10.48
N LEU A 923 -22.32 -10.90 -10.54
CA LEU A 923 -23.09 -9.69 -10.86
C LEU A 923 -23.84 -9.17 -9.62
N PRO A 924 -23.68 -7.90 -9.23
CA PRO A 924 -24.34 -7.38 -8.03
C PRO A 924 -25.81 -7.06 -8.26
N ARG A 925 -26.63 -7.29 -7.24
CA ARG A 925 -28.03 -6.90 -7.08
C ARG A 925 -28.24 -6.30 -5.69
N VAL A 926 -29.33 -5.56 -5.51
CA VAL A 926 -29.74 -5.04 -4.20
C VAL A 926 -31.08 -5.64 -3.82
N ALA A 927 -31.18 -6.20 -2.61
CA ALA A 927 -32.44 -6.72 -2.10
C ALA A 927 -33.38 -5.57 -1.74
N THR A 928 -34.63 -5.58 -2.23
CA THR A 928 -35.62 -4.54 -1.94
C THR A 928 -36.36 -4.75 -0.61
N ARG A 929 -36.30 -5.97 -0.07
CA ARG A 929 -36.90 -6.38 1.20
C ARG A 929 -36.12 -7.54 1.82
N ASP A 930 -36.42 -7.85 3.07
CA ASP A 930 -35.94 -9.07 3.70
C ASP A 930 -36.46 -10.30 2.95
N ILE A 931 -35.54 -11.20 2.56
CA ILE A 931 -35.85 -12.36 1.73
C ILE A 931 -34.88 -13.51 2.01
N THR A 932 -35.37 -14.74 1.82
CA THR A 932 -34.55 -15.95 1.89
C THR A 932 -34.50 -16.60 0.52
N VAL A 933 -33.29 -16.84 0.00
CA VAL A 933 -33.06 -17.53 -1.27
C VAL A 933 -32.62 -18.96 -0.97
N ILE A 934 -33.26 -19.95 -1.60
CA ILE A 934 -32.80 -21.34 -1.55
C ILE A 934 -31.69 -21.51 -2.60
N ASP A 935 -30.43 -21.57 -2.14
CA ASP A 935 -29.23 -21.66 -2.97
C ASP A 935 -28.80 -23.12 -3.19
N GLY A 936 -29.71 -23.92 -3.75
CA GLY A 936 -29.47 -25.32 -4.07
C GLY A 936 -28.93 -26.12 -2.88
N ILE A 937 -27.80 -26.82 -3.07
CA ILE A 937 -27.15 -27.63 -2.04
C ILE A 937 -26.60 -26.81 -0.85
N ARG A 938 -26.43 -25.49 -0.99
CA ARG A 938 -25.99 -24.62 0.10
C ARG A 938 -27.11 -24.26 1.08
N GLY A 939 -28.36 -24.58 0.73
CA GLY A 939 -29.52 -24.32 1.59
C GLY A 939 -29.97 -22.86 1.59
N PRO A 940 -30.69 -22.40 2.63
CA PRO A 940 -31.23 -21.05 2.70
C PRO A 940 -30.15 -19.99 2.95
N VAL A 941 -30.19 -18.92 2.15
CA VAL A 941 -29.39 -17.69 2.34
C VAL A 941 -30.33 -16.55 2.72
N HIS A 942 -30.16 -16.01 3.92
CA HIS A 942 -30.97 -14.90 4.43
C HIS A 942 -30.36 -13.56 4.04
N ILE A 943 -31.17 -12.67 3.47
CA ILE A 943 -30.74 -11.40 2.88
C ILE A 943 -31.65 -10.29 3.41
N LYS A 944 -31.05 -9.25 4.00
CA LYS A 944 -31.78 -8.07 4.51
C LYS A 944 -32.05 -7.07 3.40
N ALA A 945 -33.11 -6.27 3.55
CA ALA A 945 -33.42 -5.14 2.68
C ALA A 945 -32.22 -4.17 2.59
N GLY A 946 -31.95 -3.66 1.38
CA GLY A 946 -30.84 -2.75 1.09
C GLY A 946 -29.46 -3.42 0.96
N ARG A 947 -29.34 -4.71 1.28
CA ARG A 947 -28.07 -5.44 1.21
C ARG A 947 -27.70 -5.79 -0.24
N THR A 948 -26.42 -5.64 -0.56
CA THR A 948 -25.87 -6.08 -1.85
C THR A 948 -25.71 -7.60 -1.88
N VAL A 949 -26.27 -8.22 -2.91
CA VAL A 949 -26.19 -9.64 -3.22
C VAL A 949 -25.33 -9.82 -4.46
N LEU A 950 -24.28 -10.62 -4.36
CA LEU A 950 -23.43 -10.98 -5.47
C LEU A 950 -23.90 -12.31 -6.06
N VAL A 951 -24.46 -12.26 -7.27
CA VAL A 951 -24.85 -13.46 -8.02
C VAL A 951 -23.59 -14.06 -8.61
N ALA A 952 -23.04 -15.10 -7.96
CA ALA A 952 -21.70 -15.61 -8.19
C ALA A 952 -21.61 -16.49 -9.44
N THR A 953 -21.66 -15.87 -10.62
CA THR A 953 -21.60 -16.54 -11.94
C THR A 953 -20.38 -17.45 -12.09
N SER A 954 -19.23 -17.10 -11.50
CA SER A 954 -18.03 -17.96 -11.52
C SER A 954 -18.18 -19.26 -10.71
N LYS A 955 -18.93 -19.24 -9.62
CA LYS A 955 -19.23 -20.45 -8.83
C LYS A 955 -20.32 -21.28 -9.50
N ALA A 956 -21.36 -20.63 -10.00
CA ALA A 956 -22.45 -21.27 -10.72
C ALA A 956 -21.98 -21.94 -12.02
N ALA A 957 -20.99 -21.35 -12.70
CA ALA A 957 -20.26 -21.92 -13.84
C ALA A 957 -19.55 -23.26 -13.52
N MET A 958 -19.24 -23.53 -12.26
CA MET A 958 -18.59 -24.77 -11.82
C MET A 958 -19.55 -25.69 -11.07
N ASP A 959 -20.87 -25.43 -11.10
CA ASP A 959 -21.87 -26.25 -10.45
C ASP A 959 -22.01 -27.61 -11.18
N PRO A 960 -21.71 -28.75 -10.53
CA PRO A 960 -21.73 -30.06 -11.18
C PRO A 960 -23.14 -30.54 -11.54
N ILE A 961 -24.19 -29.96 -10.95
CA ILE A 961 -25.59 -30.27 -11.30
C ILE A 961 -25.92 -29.67 -12.67
N ALA A 962 -25.46 -28.45 -12.92
CA ALA A 962 -25.68 -27.76 -14.19
C ALA A 962 -24.67 -28.19 -15.27
N PHE A 963 -23.42 -28.43 -14.87
CA PHE A 963 -22.32 -28.78 -15.76
C PHE A 963 -21.68 -30.09 -15.31
N PRO A 964 -22.16 -31.26 -15.79
CA PRO A 964 -21.55 -32.54 -15.47
C PRO A 964 -20.07 -32.55 -15.85
N ASN A 965 -19.22 -32.98 -14.91
CA ASN A 965 -17.75 -32.88 -14.95
C ASN A 965 -17.28 -31.45 -15.24
N PRO A 966 -17.52 -30.49 -14.32
CA PRO A 966 -17.27 -29.07 -14.57
C PRO A 966 -15.80 -28.75 -14.79
N GLU A 967 -14.87 -29.64 -14.45
CA GLU A 967 -13.43 -29.47 -14.70
C GLU A 967 -13.01 -29.78 -16.15
N ILE A 968 -13.91 -30.32 -16.97
CA ILE A 968 -13.63 -30.76 -18.35
C ILE A 968 -14.36 -29.82 -19.32
N LEU A 969 -13.64 -29.29 -20.31
CA LEU A 969 -14.22 -28.42 -21.33
C LEU A 969 -15.01 -29.25 -22.34
N ASN A 970 -16.27 -28.89 -22.55
CA ASN A 970 -17.12 -29.45 -23.60
C ASN A 970 -17.64 -28.35 -24.56
N PRO A 971 -16.98 -28.12 -25.72
CA PRO A 971 -17.33 -27.02 -26.64
C PRO A 971 -18.68 -27.23 -27.35
N HIS A 972 -19.30 -28.41 -27.21
CA HIS A 972 -20.54 -28.76 -27.91
C HIS A 972 -21.81 -28.48 -27.09
N ARG A 973 -21.69 -27.95 -25.86
CA ARG A 973 -22.88 -27.58 -25.07
C ARG A 973 -23.69 -26.49 -25.78
N PRO A 974 -25.03 -26.50 -25.67
CA PRO A 974 -25.87 -25.41 -26.08
C PRO A 974 -25.45 -24.08 -25.44
N PHE A 975 -25.40 -22.99 -26.22
CA PHE A 975 -25.03 -21.68 -25.68
C PHE A 975 -26.02 -21.14 -24.64
N SER A 976 -27.27 -21.61 -24.66
CA SER A 976 -28.31 -21.28 -23.68
C SER A 976 -28.04 -21.81 -22.27
N ASP A 977 -27.10 -22.75 -22.11
CA ASP A 977 -26.81 -23.37 -20.82
C ASP A 977 -25.92 -22.46 -19.95
N TYR A 978 -25.18 -21.54 -20.59
CA TYR A 978 -24.25 -20.64 -19.91
C TYR A 978 -24.95 -19.40 -19.34
N THR A 979 -24.62 -19.07 -18.10
CA THR A 979 -25.10 -17.89 -17.36
C THR A 979 -23.99 -16.86 -17.10
N VAL A 980 -22.80 -17.08 -17.68
CA VAL A 980 -21.60 -16.23 -17.50
C VAL A 980 -21.78 -14.81 -18.03
N LEU A 981 -22.76 -14.58 -18.91
CA LEU A 981 -23.15 -13.27 -19.44
C LEU A 981 -24.45 -12.74 -18.81
N GLY A 982 -24.84 -13.25 -17.64
CA GLY A 982 -26.12 -12.98 -17.00
C GLY A 982 -27.23 -13.92 -17.48
N HIS A 983 -28.45 -13.66 -17.02
CA HIS A 983 -29.67 -14.41 -17.36
C HIS A 983 -30.89 -13.51 -17.23
N GLY A 984 -32.01 -13.88 -17.87
CA GLY A 984 -33.26 -13.13 -17.79
C GLY A 984 -33.22 -11.77 -18.48
N LEU A 985 -33.95 -10.80 -17.94
CA LEU A 985 -34.14 -9.46 -18.53
C LEU A 985 -32.81 -8.75 -18.81
N HIS A 986 -31.87 -8.86 -17.86
CA HIS A 986 -30.57 -8.19 -17.88
C HIS A 986 -29.47 -9.05 -18.51
N PHE A 987 -29.84 -10.00 -19.38
CA PHE A 987 -28.87 -10.74 -20.18
C PHE A 987 -28.02 -9.78 -21.02
N CYS A 988 -26.71 -10.03 -21.11
CA CYS A 988 -25.77 -9.10 -21.74
C CYS A 988 -26.18 -8.73 -23.18
N PHE A 989 -26.48 -7.45 -23.41
CA PHE A 989 -26.80 -6.92 -24.75
C PHE A 989 -25.71 -7.24 -25.77
N GLY A 990 -24.44 -7.19 -25.36
CA GLY A 990 -23.28 -7.47 -26.19
C GLY A 990 -23.00 -8.96 -26.47
N ALA A 991 -23.85 -9.90 -26.03
CA ALA A 991 -23.56 -11.33 -26.15
C ALA A 991 -23.23 -11.80 -27.58
N ARG A 992 -23.88 -11.21 -28.60
CA ARG A 992 -23.62 -11.50 -30.02
C ARG A 992 -22.19 -11.12 -30.48
N LEU A 993 -21.55 -10.18 -29.79
CA LEU A 993 -20.18 -9.73 -30.08
C LEU A 993 -19.12 -10.65 -29.44
N VAL A 994 -19.41 -11.18 -28.25
CA VAL A 994 -18.44 -11.91 -27.41
C VAL A 994 -17.90 -13.16 -28.11
N GLY A 995 -18.79 -14.04 -28.57
CA GLY A 995 -18.39 -15.33 -29.17
C GLY A 995 -17.51 -15.14 -30.41
N CYS A 996 -17.99 -14.38 -31.39
CA CYS A 996 -17.31 -14.22 -32.67
C CYS A 996 -15.98 -13.43 -32.56
N SER A 997 -15.93 -12.37 -31.76
CA SER A 997 -14.70 -11.57 -31.58
C SER A 997 -13.58 -12.35 -30.88
N LEU A 998 -13.93 -13.11 -29.83
CA LEU A 998 -12.97 -13.93 -29.10
C LEU A 998 -12.50 -15.13 -29.92
N ALA A 999 -13.41 -15.81 -30.63
CA ALA A 999 -13.05 -16.89 -31.55
C ALA A 999 -12.12 -16.41 -32.67
N ALA A 1000 -12.42 -15.25 -33.28
CA ALA A 1000 -11.56 -14.60 -34.27
C ALA A 1000 -10.16 -14.29 -33.73
N THR A 1001 -10.08 -13.81 -32.49
CA THR A 1001 -8.79 -13.51 -31.83
C THR A 1001 -7.99 -14.79 -31.56
N LEU A 1002 -8.63 -15.81 -30.96
CA LEU A 1002 -7.99 -17.11 -30.70
C LEU A 1002 -7.51 -17.75 -32.00
N ARG A 1003 -8.30 -17.69 -33.08
CA ARG A 1003 -7.93 -18.22 -34.39
C ARG A 1003 -6.60 -17.66 -34.88
N GLU A 1004 -6.41 -16.34 -34.85
CA GLU A 1004 -5.16 -15.74 -35.36
C GLU A 1004 -3.96 -15.98 -34.43
N ILE A 1005 -4.18 -16.10 -33.12
CA ILE A 1005 -3.11 -16.42 -32.15
C ILE A 1005 -2.67 -17.88 -32.26
N PHE A 1006 -3.60 -18.83 -32.32
CA PHE A 1006 -3.30 -20.27 -32.39
C PHE A 1006 -2.89 -20.74 -33.79
N LYS A 1007 -2.98 -19.88 -34.82
CA LYS A 1007 -2.29 -20.07 -36.10
C LYS A 1007 -0.78 -19.89 -36.00
N LEU A 1008 -0.27 -19.22 -34.96
CA LEU A 1008 1.15 -18.97 -34.82
C LEU A 1008 1.88 -20.30 -34.55
N LYS A 1009 2.89 -20.56 -35.38
CA LYS A 1009 3.67 -21.78 -35.35
C LYS A 1009 4.41 -21.93 -34.01
N ASN A 1010 4.19 -23.07 -33.36
CA ASN A 1010 4.81 -23.42 -32.08
C ASN A 1010 4.57 -22.37 -30.96
N ILE A 1011 3.37 -21.80 -30.93
CA ILE A 1011 2.95 -20.82 -29.91
C ILE A 1011 3.03 -21.43 -28.49
N ARG A 1012 3.63 -20.68 -27.57
CA ARG A 1012 3.87 -21.08 -26.18
C ARG A 1012 4.06 -19.85 -25.29
N ARG A 1013 3.86 -20.03 -23.98
CA ARG A 1013 4.23 -19.02 -22.97
C ARG A 1013 5.74 -18.76 -23.01
N ALA A 1014 6.16 -17.51 -22.80
CA ALA A 1014 7.56 -17.21 -22.55
C ALA A 1014 8.04 -17.91 -21.26
N LYS A 1015 9.35 -18.16 -21.16
CA LYS A 1015 9.93 -18.78 -19.96
C LYS A 1015 9.87 -17.83 -18.76
N GLY A 1016 9.65 -18.38 -17.56
CA GLY A 1016 9.61 -17.62 -16.31
C GLY A 1016 8.38 -16.72 -16.18
N ARG A 1017 8.49 -15.67 -15.36
CA ARG A 1017 7.37 -14.77 -15.04
C ARG A 1017 6.74 -14.07 -16.23
N LEU A 1018 7.51 -13.81 -17.29
CA LEU A 1018 6.99 -13.12 -18.47
C LEU A 1018 5.85 -13.91 -19.17
N GLY A 1019 5.82 -15.24 -19.05
CA GLY A 1019 4.78 -16.09 -19.63
C GLY A 1019 3.62 -16.42 -18.69
N GLN A 1020 3.48 -15.70 -17.58
CA GLN A 1020 2.45 -15.91 -16.55
C GLN A 1020 1.90 -14.57 -16.08
N PHE A 1021 0.62 -14.54 -15.69
CA PHE A 1021 0.10 -13.41 -14.95
C PHE A 1021 0.65 -13.42 -13.52
N SER A 1022 1.21 -12.29 -13.08
CA SER A 1022 1.46 -12.05 -11.66
C SER A 1022 0.18 -11.52 -11.03
N ILE A 1023 -0.36 -12.24 -10.03
CA ILE A 1023 -1.68 -11.95 -9.46
C ILE A 1023 -1.66 -11.87 -7.93
N THR A 1024 -2.56 -11.06 -7.41
CA THR A 1024 -3.03 -11.09 -6.02
C THR A 1024 -4.50 -11.50 -6.00
N GLU A 1025 -4.95 -12.11 -4.89
CA GLU A 1025 -6.32 -12.61 -4.75
C GLU A 1025 -6.99 -12.01 -3.50
N ASP A 1026 -8.14 -11.37 -3.69
CA ASP A 1026 -9.02 -10.95 -2.61
C ASP A 1026 -10.22 -11.89 -2.53
N HIS A 1027 -10.78 -12.09 -1.34
CA HIS A 1027 -12.01 -12.86 -1.16
C HIS A 1027 -13.18 -11.91 -0.86
N LEU A 1028 -14.21 -11.95 -1.69
CA LEU A 1028 -15.43 -11.17 -1.53
C LEU A 1028 -16.64 -12.08 -1.49
N ALA A 1029 -17.33 -12.15 -0.34
CA ALA A 1029 -18.51 -12.99 -0.13
C ALA A 1029 -18.31 -14.46 -0.58
N GLY A 1030 -17.14 -15.06 -0.32
CA GLY A 1030 -16.81 -16.43 -0.72
C GLY A 1030 -16.41 -16.61 -2.20
N ILE A 1031 -16.20 -15.50 -2.93
CA ILE A 1031 -15.74 -15.48 -4.32
C ILE A 1031 -14.32 -14.93 -4.37
N LYS A 1032 -13.48 -15.54 -5.20
CA LYS A 1032 -12.12 -15.06 -5.47
C LYS A 1032 -12.14 -13.95 -6.50
N MET A 1033 -11.59 -12.79 -6.14
CA MET A 1033 -11.39 -11.64 -7.01
C MET A 1033 -9.90 -11.53 -7.32
N ARG A 1034 -9.53 -11.57 -8.60
CA ARG A 1034 -8.12 -11.47 -9.02
C ARG A 1034 -7.76 -10.04 -9.35
N HIS A 1035 -6.60 -9.62 -8.87
CA HIS A 1035 -5.91 -8.43 -9.35
C HIS A 1035 -4.62 -8.86 -10.05
N TYR A 1036 -4.23 -8.10 -11.06
CA TYR A 1036 -3.06 -8.36 -11.89
C TYR A 1036 -2.02 -7.28 -11.62
N LEU A 1037 -0.75 -7.66 -11.59
CA LEU A 1037 0.33 -6.68 -11.37
C LEU A 1037 0.79 -6.09 -12.70
N ASP A 1038 0.89 -4.77 -12.77
CA ASP A 1038 1.48 -4.08 -13.92
C ASP A 1038 3.03 -4.10 -13.87
N PHE A 1039 3.67 -3.44 -14.83
CA PHE A 1039 5.14 -3.38 -14.92
C PHE A 1039 5.81 -2.62 -13.75
N ALA A 1040 5.02 -1.87 -12.98
CA ALA A 1040 5.44 -1.17 -11.76
C ALA A 1040 4.92 -1.89 -10.50
N ALA A 1041 4.50 -3.16 -10.63
CA ALA A 1041 3.91 -3.99 -9.58
C ALA A 1041 2.64 -3.41 -8.94
N LYS A 1042 1.96 -2.46 -9.59
CA LYS A 1042 0.68 -1.92 -9.13
C LYS A 1042 -0.45 -2.88 -9.48
N GLU A 1043 -1.39 -3.01 -8.56
CA GLU A 1043 -2.60 -3.79 -8.78
C GLU A 1043 -3.48 -3.14 -9.83
N SER A 1044 -3.91 -3.97 -10.77
CA SER A 1044 -4.85 -3.66 -11.84
C SER A 1044 -6.01 -4.64 -11.74
N PRO A 1045 -7.27 -4.19 -11.87
CA PRO A 1045 -8.42 -5.09 -11.88
C PRO A 1045 -8.49 -5.95 -13.16
N ILE A 1046 -7.57 -5.74 -14.09
CA ILE A 1046 -7.54 -6.35 -15.42
C ILE A 1046 -6.13 -6.84 -15.78
N PRO A 1047 -5.99 -7.86 -16.65
CA PRO A 1047 -4.69 -8.29 -17.15
C PRO A 1047 -3.87 -7.15 -17.78
N THR A 1048 -2.57 -7.12 -17.52
CA THR A 1048 -1.68 -6.02 -17.93
C THR A 1048 -0.58 -6.45 -18.89
N SER A 1049 -0.09 -7.69 -18.79
CA SER A 1049 1.01 -8.22 -19.61
C SER A 1049 0.98 -9.75 -19.63
N LEU A 1050 1.18 -10.33 -20.82
CA LEU A 1050 1.46 -11.77 -20.99
C LEU A 1050 2.32 -11.97 -22.23
N THR A 1051 3.56 -12.41 -22.03
CA THR A 1051 4.51 -12.63 -23.13
C THR A 1051 4.42 -14.05 -23.65
N LEU A 1052 4.22 -14.18 -24.96
CA LEU A 1052 4.26 -15.45 -25.67
C LEU A 1052 5.46 -15.50 -26.61
N GLU A 1053 5.96 -16.70 -26.85
CA GLU A 1053 6.95 -16.99 -27.90
C GLU A 1053 6.32 -17.84 -29.01
N TYR A 1054 6.76 -17.61 -30.24
CA TYR A 1054 6.41 -18.43 -31.40
C TYR A 1054 7.56 -18.42 -32.41
N ASP A 1055 7.52 -19.32 -33.39
CA ASP A 1055 8.60 -19.47 -34.36
C ASP A 1055 8.14 -18.96 -35.73
N ASP A 1056 9.07 -18.38 -36.50
CA ASP A 1056 8.81 -18.02 -37.89
C ASP A 1056 8.94 -19.23 -38.85
N ASP A 1057 8.70 -18.97 -40.12
CA ASP A 1057 8.71 -20.00 -41.16
C ASP A 1057 10.10 -20.60 -41.42
N THR A 1058 11.18 -19.93 -40.99
CA THR A 1058 12.57 -20.38 -41.19
C THR A 1058 12.98 -21.50 -40.23
N VAL A 1059 12.25 -21.69 -39.11
CA VAL A 1059 12.54 -22.71 -38.11
C VAL A 1059 11.95 -24.07 -38.54
N ARG A 1060 12.79 -25.07 -38.83
CA ARG A 1060 12.31 -26.45 -39.00
C ARG A 1060 12.08 -27.09 -37.63
N LEU A 1061 10.87 -27.57 -37.37
CA LEU A 1061 10.59 -28.37 -36.18
C LEU A 1061 11.33 -29.69 -36.31
N ASN A 1062 12.33 -29.93 -35.47
CA ASN A 1062 12.91 -31.26 -35.34
C ASN A 1062 11.86 -32.14 -34.66
N GLY A 1063 11.28 -33.07 -35.41
CA GLY A 1063 10.23 -33.97 -34.94
C GLY A 1063 10.73 -34.91 -33.85
N VAL A 1064 10.68 -34.47 -32.59
CA VAL A 1064 10.68 -35.34 -31.41
C VAL A 1064 9.80 -34.66 -30.35
N ASN A 1065 8.51 -34.94 -30.42
CA ASN A 1065 7.58 -35.12 -29.30
C ASN A 1065 6.14 -35.13 -29.85
N GLY A 1066 5.56 -36.32 -29.98
CA GLY A 1066 4.14 -36.49 -30.29
C GLY A 1066 3.84 -37.41 -31.48
N ALA A 1067 4.22 -38.69 -31.40
CA ALA A 1067 3.63 -39.73 -32.25
C ALA A 1067 3.61 -41.07 -31.51
N HIS A 1068 2.63 -41.26 -30.63
CA HIS A 1068 2.11 -42.61 -30.41
C HIS A 1068 0.95 -42.81 -31.38
N SER A 1069 1.23 -43.57 -32.44
CA SER A 1069 0.24 -44.06 -33.38
C SER A 1069 -0.74 -44.98 -32.66
N VAL A 1070 -2.03 -44.62 -32.75
CA VAL A 1070 -3.14 -45.49 -32.37
C VAL A 1070 -3.26 -46.57 -33.45
N GLY A 1071 -2.78 -47.77 -33.14
CA GLY A 1071 -3.10 -48.98 -33.88
C GLY A 1071 -4.37 -49.60 -33.30
N ALA A 1072 -5.48 -49.51 -34.03
CA ALA A 1072 -6.74 -50.15 -33.70
C ALA A 1072 -6.60 -51.68 -33.66
N LYS A 1073 -6.97 -52.31 -32.53
CA LYS A 1073 -7.53 -53.67 -32.49
C LYS A 1073 -8.64 -53.78 -31.45
N THR A 1074 -9.71 -54.37 -31.93
CA THR A 1074 -11.00 -54.71 -31.33
C THR A 1074 -10.93 -55.71 -30.17
N GLY A 1075 -11.83 -55.56 -29.19
CA GLY A 1075 -12.55 -56.71 -28.59
C GLY A 1075 -12.28 -57.07 -27.13
N LEU A 1076 -13.34 -56.92 -26.32
CA LEU A 1076 -13.78 -57.78 -25.19
C LEU A 1076 -13.06 -57.69 -23.82
N TYR A 1077 -13.85 -57.29 -22.81
CA TYR A 1077 -13.72 -57.65 -21.38
C TYR A 1077 -13.95 -59.19 -21.17
N PRO A 1078 -13.69 -59.83 -19.98
CA PRO A 1078 -13.51 -59.28 -18.63
C PRO A 1078 -12.46 -59.98 -17.67
N GLU A 1079 -12.44 -59.51 -16.41
CA GLU A 1079 -12.13 -60.20 -15.12
C GLU A 1079 -10.70 -60.32 -14.49
N LYS A 1080 -10.61 -59.68 -13.30
CA LYS A 1080 -10.09 -60.10 -11.96
C LYS A 1080 -8.65 -60.64 -11.68
N VAL A 1081 -8.04 -59.97 -10.69
CA VAL A 1081 -7.27 -60.43 -9.49
C VAL A 1081 -5.99 -61.26 -9.68
N GLY A 1082 -4.88 -60.81 -9.08
CA GLY A 1082 -3.75 -61.70 -8.77
C GLY A 1082 -2.46 -61.00 -8.31
N VAL A 1083 -2.05 -61.31 -7.09
CA VAL A 1083 -0.86 -60.84 -6.35
C VAL A 1083 0.41 -61.63 -6.76
N THR A 1084 1.57 -61.16 -6.27
CA THR A 1084 2.85 -61.86 -5.97
C THR A 1084 4.04 -61.87 -6.96
N THR A 1085 5.16 -61.35 -6.41
CA THR A 1085 6.56 -61.85 -6.38
C THR A 1085 7.50 -61.71 -7.58
N SER A 1086 8.61 -61.01 -7.33
CA SER A 1086 9.94 -61.06 -7.95
C SER A 1086 10.66 -62.41 -7.65
N PRO A 1087 11.95 -62.70 -8.04
CA PRO A 1087 12.98 -61.91 -8.77
C PRO A 1087 13.83 -62.72 -9.81
N SER A 1088 14.94 -62.10 -10.27
CA SER A 1088 16.17 -62.67 -10.87
C SER A 1088 16.24 -62.67 -12.42
N THR A 1089 17.36 -62.55 -13.15
CA THR A 1089 18.78 -62.14 -12.99
C THR A 1089 19.39 -62.17 -14.40
N ASN A 1090 20.55 -61.51 -14.58
CA ASN A 1090 21.63 -61.77 -15.55
C ASN A 1090 21.49 -61.33 -17.02
N GLY A 1091 22.44 -60.49 -17.46
CA GLY A 1091 23.65 -61.04 -18.08
C GLY A 1091 24.25 -60.27 -19.27
N GLY A 1092 25.49 -59.78 -19.08
CA GLY A 1092 26.59 -59.71 -20.07
C GLY A 1092 26.56 -58.56 -21.10
N GLY A 1093 27.66 -57.91 -21.47
CA GLY A 1093 29.08 -58.06 -21.13
C GLY A 1093 30.00 -57.35 -22.16
N LEU A 1094 31.23 -57.08 -21.71
CA LEU A 1094 32.52 -57.13 -22.43
C LEU A 1094 33.13 -55.93 -23.21
N GLY A 1095 34.34 -55.56 -22.74
CA GLY A 1095 35.58 -55.19 -23.49
C GLY A 1095 35.88 -53.68 -23.56
N VAL A 1096 36.81 -53.03 -22.85
CA VAL A 1096 38.22 -53.24 -22.38
C VAL A 1096 39.30 -53.25 -23.48
N PHE A 1097 40.15 -52.21 -23.48
CA PHE A 1097 41.65 -52.14 -23.52
C PHE A 1097 42.01 -50.63 -23.62
N GLY A 1098 42.64 -49.93 -22.65
CA GLY A 1098 43.95 -50.10 -21.97
C GLY A 1098 45.05 -49.45 -22.83
N SER A 1099 45.92 -48.49 -22.46
CA SER A 1099 46.59 -48.03 -21.22
C SER A 1099 47.28 -46.66 -21.52
N GLY A 1100 47.77 -45.80 -20.62
CA GLY A 1100 47.92 -45.77 -19.16
C GLY A 1100 48.64 -44.49 -18.67
N GLY A 1101 48.71 -44.29 -17.34
CA GLY A 1101 49.77 -43.52 -16.66
C GLY A 1101 49.41 -42.32 -15.76
N LEU A 1102 49.07 -42.60 -14.48
CA LEU A 1102 49.49 -41.95 -13.18
C LEU A 1102 49.64 -40.39 -13.10
N ASN A 1103 49.22 -39.62 -12.09
CA ASN A 1103 49.08 -39.86 -10.65
C ASN A 1103 48.42 -38.64 -9.92
N ARG A 1104 47.81 -38.93 -8.75
CA ARG A 1104 47.62 -38.09 -7.52
C ARG A 1104 46.44 -37.11 -7.30
N ASN A 1105 45.79 -37.43 -6.17
CA ASN A 1105 45.19 -36.61 -5.10
C ASN A 1105 43.74 -36.13 -5.24
N GLY A 1106 42.87 -36.79 -4.47
CA GLY A 1106 41.45 -36.49 -4.33
C GLY A 1106 41.06 -35.89 -2.98
N VAL A 1107 39.81 -35.45 -2.92
CA VAL A 1107 38.99 -35.22 -1.73
C VAL A 1107 37.57 -35.64 -2.12
N GLY A 1108 37.00 -36.58 -1.36
CA GLY A 1108 35.65 -37.12 -1.55
C GLY A 1108 34.67 -36.54 -0.53
N VAL A 1109 33.43 -36.34 -0.98
CA VAL A 1109 32.28 -35.77 -0.28
C VAL A 1109 31.39 -36.89 0.27
N TYR A 1110 30.74 -36.58 1.40
CA TYR A 1110 29.81 -37.39 2.18
C TYR A 1110 28.45 -37.63 1.49
N ASP A 1111 27.81 -38.74 1.86
CA ASP A 1111 26.45 -39.14 1.47
C ASP A 1111 25.60 -39.35 2.73
N GLU A 1112 24.29 -39.07 2.61
CA GLU A 1112 23.27 -39.08 3.67
C GLU A 1112 22.75 -40.48 4.00
N LYS A 1113 22.27 -40.70 5.24
CA LYS A 1113 21.08 -41.53 5.52
C LYS A 1113 20.49 -41.31 6.92
N SER A 1114 19.17 -41.18 6.91
CA SER A 1114 18.15 -41.09 7.97
C SER A 1114 18.13 -42.22 9.03
N VAL A 1115 17.55 -41.97 10.22
CA VAL A 1115 16.43 -42.72 10.87
C VAL A 1115 16.08 -42.14 12.27
N THR A 1116 14.82 -42.38 12.65
CA THR A 1116 13.84 -41.85 13.64
C THR A 1116 14.07 -42.06 15.18
N PRO A 1117 13.17 -41.54 16.07
CA PRO A 1117 13.45 -41.14 17.46
C PRO A 1117 12.83 -42.06 18.55
N ALA A 1118 13.31 -41.95 19.80
CA ALA A 1118 12.52 -42.06 21.06
C ALA A 1118 13.39 -42.03 22.35
N GLU A 1119 12.89 -41.26 23.32
CA GLU A 1119 12.81 -41.53 24.78
C GLU A 1119 14.02 -41.44 25.76
N MET A 1120 13.80 -40.55 26.74
CA MET A 1120 13.94 -40.71 28.21
C MET A 1120 15.27 -40.50 28.95
N CYS A 1121 15.25 -39.42 29.75
CA CYS A 1121 15.53 -39.29 31.19
C CYS A 1121 16.83 -39.78 31.85
N HIS A 1122 17.34 -38.85 32.67
CA HIS A 1122 17.96 -38.98 33.99
C HIS A 1122 19.47 -39.23 34.13
N ASP A 1123 20.06 -38.28 34.88
CA ASP A 1123 21.07 -38.43 35.94
C ASP A 1123 22.46 -38.94 35.56
N ALA A 1124 23.55 -38.51 36.17
CA ALA A 1124 23.87 -37.43 37.10
C ALA A 1124 25.41 -37.49 37.31
N LYS A 1125 25.93 -36.48 38.02
CA LYS A 1125 27.14 -36.50 38.84
C LYS A 1125 28.51 -36.36 38.16
N GLU A 1126 29.50 -35.65 38.73
CA GLU A 1126 29.61 -34.68 39.83
C GLU A 1126 31.11 -34.27 39.88
N LEU A 1127 31.36 -32.95 40.05
CA LEU A 1127 32.35 -32.34 40.97
C LEU A 1127 33.86 -32.42 40.66
N PRO A 1128 34.75 -31.65 41.36
CA PRO A 1128 34.54 -30.73 42.52
C PRO A 1128 35.18 -29.31 42.39
N ILE A 1129 34.61 -28.26 43.03
CA ILE A 1129 34.86 -27.67 44.39
C ILE A 1129 36.20 -26.91 44.48
N THR A 1130 36.25 -25.60 44.79
CA THR A 1130 36.28 -24.99 46.16
C THR A 1130 35.90 -23.49 46.12
N THR A 1131 34.87 -22.98 46.84
CA THR A 1131 34.73 -22.60 48.29
C THR A 1131 35.67 -21.45 48.71
N ASN A 1132 35.34 -20.37 49.44
CA ASN A 1132 34.33 -19.96 50.45
C ASN A 1132 34.35 -18.38 50.50
N GLY A 1133 33.49 -17.60 51.14
CA GLY A 1133 32.44 -17.80 52.14
C GLY A 1133 31.69 -16.47 52.37
N THR A 1134 30.40 -16.53 52.70
CA THR A 1134 29.80 -16.28 54.04
C THR A 1134 29.18 -14.89 54.25
N ASN A 1135 27.84 -14.94 54.35
CA ASN A 1135 26.94 -14.27 55.31
C ASN A 1135 26.90 -12.75 55.45
N GLY A 1136 25.69 -12.21 55.29
CA GLY A 1136 25.19 -11.16 56.19
C GLY A 1136 24.19 -10.16 55.59
N VAL A 1137 22.89 -10.35 55.87
CA VAL A 1137 22.06 -9.40 56.65
C VAL A 1137 21.92 -7.96 56.11
N TYR A 1138 20.69 -7.59 55.71
CA TYR A 1138 20.11 -6.24 55.53
C TYR A 1138 20.84 -5.36 54.48
N VAL A 1139 20.23 -4.90 53.39
CA VAL A 1139 18.97 -4.17 53.16
C VAL A 1139 18.53 -4.42 51.73
#